data_AF-A0AAJ6QVR7-F1
#
_entry.id   AF-A0AAJ6QVR7-F1
#
_cell.length_a   1.000
_cell.length_b   1.000
_cell.length_c   1.000
_cell.angle_alpha   90.00
_cell.angle_beta   90.00
_cell.angle_gamma   90.00
#
_symmetry.space_group_name_H-M   'P 1'
#
loop_
_entity.id
_entity.type
_entity.pdbx_description
1 polymer ?
#
loop_
_entity_poly.entity_id
_entity_poly.type
_entity_poly.pdbx_seq_one_letter_code
_entity_poly.pdbx_strand_id
1 'polypeptide(L)'
;MVTTDSKTEPLPDSEMEMESDEEPDFSDPEDFVDQINDEELLADLYQKRPAEAEGLESVIICDNIPVIDTTEGTRFEKLKTVLQKLFRPFGDINSWEFPIGADGKNKGFMFIEYRDASCAMEAVRALNGHKLDKNHTFIVCPFTDFQKYESMSEDWHPPQPQPYKSHGNLSYFLLEPDCRDQFVVTFENGRKVTMYLHGFQEDSVLLERENFSDLAVMWSPRGTFLATFHEQGIQLWGGEKWDKVGKFKHYKVRFIDFSPCEQYLVTFNEGAVSKSTAPDLSEDERKPCVIVWDILTGQRRRTFQPSEEIMWPMFKWSHDDRYFARQGEDQIQIYETPSCGLLDMKSIKVTGVKSFSWCPTMNIMAYWVSENRDVPARVTLIEIPSRKELRSKNLYNVADCKMCWHKNGDYIAVKVDRYQKLKKEGNQTKYSGMSFNFEVFMIREKNIPVDSVELKDSCVTQLAWEPNGSKFAVVHGEGQHASVSFYQVKQASVVLMKRMEKKSCNRLLWSPNGQIILLAGLKNLNGTLEFLDTGNDFTSMVATEHFRCTDIEWDPTGRYVVTAVSAWAGDRSDNAYWIWSFQGKLLRKAAPTGYCAFLWRPRPRSLLTEEHLKEIKKNFKKYSQQFSLKDRASMSKVSKDIMEKRQRLMELHRAWLQQKHEKLEAQRSLRIELRGGIDTDTLDANPDELEEETLFILVKEESVPLPA
;
A
#
# COMPACT_ATOMS: atom_id res chain seq x y z
N MET A 1 47.01 12.93 41.53
CA MET A 1 47.73 13.62 40.45
C MET A 1 46.70 14.01 39.39
N VAL A 2 46.45 15.25 38.99
CA VAL A 2 46.92 16.58 39.39
C VAL A 2 45.78 17.55 38.97
N THR A 3 45.46 18.43 39.91
CA THR A 3 44.78 19.75 39.85
C THR A 3 44.80 20.56 38.54
N THR A 4 43.78 21.42 38.33
CA THR A 4 43.89 22.88 38.08
C THR A 4 42.54 23.52 38.50
N ASP A 5 42.45 24.28 39.59
CA ASP A 5 42.80 25.70 39.81
C ASP A 5 41.88 26.73 39.14
N SER A 6 41.10 27.44 39.96
CA SER A 6 40.96 28.90 39.87
C SER A 6 40.70 29.50 41.27
N LYS A 7 41.62 30.37 41.69
CA LYS A 7 41.59 31.19 42.92
C LYS A 7 40.88 32.51 42.64
N THR A 8 40.19 33.04 43.65
CA THR A 8 40.16 34.48 43.91
C THR A 8 40.03 34.74 45.41
N GLU A 9 40.66 35.82 45.85
CA GLU A 9 41.30 36.09 47.15
C GLU A 9 40.34 36.59 48.27
N PRO A 10 40.72 36.48 49.56
CA PRO A 10 40.05 37.14 50.68
C PRO A 10 40.92 38.25 51.31
N LEU A 11 40.32 39.39 51.68
CA LEU A 11 40.87 40.38 52.66
C LEU A 11 39.71 41.28 53.15
N PRO A 12 39.78 41.89 54.34
CA PRO A 12 40.39 41.43 55.60
C PRO A 12 39.46 41.57 56.83
N ASP A 13 39.87 40.94 57.92
CA ASP A 13 39.32 41.10 59.27
C ASP A 13 39.41 42.56 59.77
N SER A 14 38.35 43.01 60.44
CA SER A 14 38.43 44.05 61.46
C SER A 14 37.59 43.63 62.66
N GLU A 15 38.26 43.06 63.65
CA GLU A 15 37.77 43.02 65.03
C GLU A 15 37.71 44.48 65.54
N MET A 16 36.51 45.02 65.73
CA MET A 16 36.29 46.16 66.61
C MET A 16 35.49 45.69 67.82
N GLU A 17 36.04 45.97 68.99
CA GLU A 17 35.42 45.77 70.30
C GLU A 17 34.08 46.51 70.40
N MET A 18 33.16 45.91 71.17
CA MET A 18 31.83 46.41 71.43
C MET A 18 31.86 47.80 72.10
N GLU A 19 31.44 48.83 71.36
CA GLU A 19 30.78 50.00 71.94
C GLU A 19 29.26 49.84 71.73
N SER A 20 28.55 49.88 72.85
CA SER A 20 27.10 49.78 72.97
C SER A 20 26.43 51.04 72.42
N ASP A 21 26.09 51.01 71.13
CA ASP A 21 25.04 51.86 70.58
C ASP A 21 23.80 50.98 70.43
N GLU A 22 22.78 51.22 71.27
CA GLU A 22 21.47 50.60 71.12
C GLU A 22 20.92 50.90 69.72
N GLU A 23 20.89 49.89 68.85
CA GLU A 23 20.12 49.98 67.61
C GLU A 23 18.66 50.27 67.98
N PRO A 24 18.00 51.23 67.31
CA PRO A 24 16.63 51.59 67.64
C PRO A 24 15.72 50.37 67.45
N ASP A 25 14.88 50.11 68.45
CA ASP A 25 13.85 49.07 68.39
C ASP A 25 12.89 49.39 67.25
N PHE A 26 12.95 48.59 66.18
CA PHE A 26 12.07 48.69 65.01
C PHE A 26 10.76 47.92 65.20
N SER A 27 10.46 47.44 66.42
CA SER A 27 9.19 46.79 66.72
C SER A 27 8.06 47.83 66.72
N ASP A 28 7.00 47.55 65.96
CA ASP A 28 5.81 48.38 65.94
C ASP A 28 5.14 48.42 67.34
N PRO A 29 4.51 49.55 67.74
CA PRO A 29 3.80 49.68 69.02
C PRO A 29 2.69 48.63 69.18
N GLU A 30 2.39 48.17 70.41
CA GLU A 30 1.40 47.10 70.67
C GLU A 30 -0.01 47.36 70.10
N ASP A 31 -0.37 48.61 69.78
CA ASP A 31 -1.65 49.00 69.18
C ASP A 31 -1.57 49.25 67.66
N PHE A 32 -0.47 48.88 67.00
CA PHE A 32 -0.29 49.03 65.56
C PHE A 32 -1.06 47.92 64.82
N VAL A 33 -2.02 48.32 63.99
CA VAL A 33 -2.79 47.43 63.13
C VAL A 33 -2.28 47.61 61.71
N ASP A 34 -1.60 46.59 61.19
CA ASP A 34 -1.14 46.55 59.81
C ASP A 34 -2.32 46.74 58.84
N GLN A 35 -2.17 47.68 57.90
CA GLN A 35 -3.22 47.97 56.90
C GLN A 35 -3.19 47.01 55.70
N ILE A 36 -2.28 46.05 55.71
CA ILE A 36 -2.08 45.06 54.65
C ILE A 36 -2.51 43.71 55.21
N ASN A 37 -3.42 43.02 54.51
CA ASN A 37 -3.93 41.72 54.94
C ASN A 37 -2.79 40.67 54.97
N ASP A 38 -2.76 39.77 55.95
CA ASP A 38 -1.73 38.73 56.09
C ASP A 38 -1.55 37.88 54.82
N GLU A 39 -2.60 37.76 54.00
CA GLU A 39 -2.57 37.09 52.69
C GLU A 39 -1.68 37.80 51.65
N GLU A 40 -1.59 39.14 51.70
CA GLU A 40 -0.78 39.93 50.77
C GLU A 40 0.69 39.99 51.24
N LEU A 41 0.92 39.96 52.56
CA LEU A 41 2.24 39.96 53.17
C LEU A 41 3.00 38.62 53.02
N LEU A 42 2.26 37.50 52.98
CA LEU A 42 2.80 36.13 52.89
C LEU A 42 2.48 35.43 51.56
N ALA A 43 2.26 36.18 50.48
CA ALA A 43 1.88 35.65 49.18
C ALA A 43 2.85 34.56 48.63
N ASP A 44 4.15 34.73 48.84
CA ASP A 44 5.19 33.77 48.40
C ASP A 44 5.18 32.45 49.18
N LEU A 45 4.71 32.48 50.44
CA LEU A 45 4.55 31.30 51.30
C LEU A 45 3.22 30.59 51.01
N TYR A 46 2.16 31.33 50.71
CA TYR A 46 0.88 30.78 50.27
C TYR A 46 0.95 30.13 48.88
N GLN A 47 1.75 30.65 47.95
CA GLN A 47 2.02 30.00 46.66
C GLN A 47 2.79 28.68 46.78
N LYS A 48 3.55 28.50 47.87
CA LYS A 48 4.25 27.24 48.19
C LYS A 48 3.41 26.28 49.00
N ARG A 49 2.18 26.64 49.39
CA ARG A 49 1.25 25.71 50.02
C ARG A 49 0.86 24.67 48.96
N PRO A 50 1.15 23.37 49.15
CA PRO A 50 0.72 22.36 48.20
C PRO A 50 -0.80 22.44 48.04
N ALA A 51 -1.27 22.43 46.79
CA ALA A 51 -2.69 22.42 46.51
C ALA A 51 -3.30 21.16 47.14
N GLU A 52 -4.44 21.27 47.84
CA GLU A 52 -5.13 20.11 48.45
C GLU A 52 -5.49 19.01 47.43
N ALA A 53 -5.37 19.29 46.13
CA ALA A 53 -5.62 18.36 45.04
C ALA A 53 -4.44 17.43 44.66
N GLU A 54 -3.20 17.69 45.11
CA GLU A 54 -2.00 16.91 44.70
C GLU A 54 -1.91 15.48 45.30
N GLY A 55 -2.95 15.01 46.00
CA GLY A 55 -3.05 13.64 46.54
C GLY A 55 -4.21 12.79 45.99
N LEU A 56 -5.05 13.34 45.10
CA LEU A 56 -6.30 12.67 44.67
C LEU A 56 -6.10 11.56 43.64
N GLU A 57 -4.94 11.52 42.97
CA GLU A 57 -4.63 10.50 41.97
C GLU A 57 -4.28 9.14 42.57
N SER A 58 -3.90 9.10 43.85
CA SER A 58 -3.62 7.87 44.59
C SER A 58 -4.83 7.31 45.34
N VAL A 59 -5.96 8.02 45.31
CA VAL A 59 -7.22 7.61 45.94
C VAL A 59 -8.11 6.89 44.94
N ILE A 60 -8.58 5.70 45.33
CA ILE A 60 -9.58 4.93 44.60
C ILE A 60 -10.86 4.77 45.41
N ILE A 61 -11.97 4.72 44.70
CA ILE A 61 -13.30 4.44 45.24
C ILE A 61 -13.69 3.03 44.84
N CYS A 62 -14.01 2.18 45.81
CA CYS A 62 -14.60 0.87 45.57
C CYS A 62 -16.06 0.90 46.01
N ASP A 63 -16.96 0.82 45.04
CA ASP A 63 -18.41 0.83 45.20
C ASP A 63 -18.99 -0.60 45.13
N ASN A 64 -20.20 -0.76 45.64
CA ASN A 64 -20.94 -2.03 45.77
C ASN A 64 -20.30 -3.05 46.73
N ILE A 65 -19.76 -2.57 47.86
CA ILE A 65 -19.35 -3.44 48.98
C ILE A 65 -20.57 -3.83 49.85
N PRO A 66 -20.55 -5.00 50.52
CA PRO A 66 -21.66 -5.44 51.35
C PRO A 66 -22.02 -4.44 52.46
N VAL A 67 -23.32 -4.12 52.58
CA VAL A 67 -23.86 -3.24 53.62
C VAL A 67 -24.09 -4.05 54.91
N ILE A 68 -23.41 -3.68 55.98
CA ILE A 68 -23.41 -4.35 57.28
C ILE A 68 -23.60 -3.30 58.38
N ASP A 69 -24.33 -3.68 59.43
CA ASP A 69 -24.50 -2.87 60.63
C ASP A 69 -23.21 -2.83 61.45
N THR A 70 -22.73 -1.63 61.76
CA THR A 70 -21.48 -1.43 62.51
C THR A 70 -21.63 -1.75 63.99
N THR A 71 -22.87 -1.88 64.51
CA THR A 71 -23.11 -2.35 65.88
C THR A 71 -22.85 -3.86 66.03
N GLU A 72 -22.87 -4.63 64.94
CA GLU A 72 -22.42 -6.03 64.89
C GLU A 72 -20.89 -6.11 64.65
N GLY A 73 -20.10 -5.66 65.64
CA GLY A 73 -18.64 -5.47 65.49
C GLY A 73 -17.87 -6.66 64.89
N THR A 74 -18.27 -7.89 65.19
CA THR A 74 -17.57 -9.10 64.69
C THR A 74 -17.72 -9.37 63.20
N ARG A 75 -18.79 -8.88 62.55
CA ARG A 75 -19.05 -9.12 61.12
C ARG A 75 -18.42 -8.04 60.25
N PHE A 76 -18.43 -6.80 60.72
CA PHE A 76 -17.79 -5.67 60.06
C PHE A 76 -16.26 -5.81 60.03
N GLU A 77 -15.64 -6.27 61.13
CA GLU A 77 -14.19 -6.54 61.17
C GLU A 77 -13.75 -7.64 60.19
N LYS A 78 -14.58 -8.67 60.02
CA LYS A 78 -14.32 -9.74 59.04
C LYS A 78 -14.38 -9.20 57.61
N LEU A 79 -15.36 -8.37 57.27
CA LEU A 79 -15.45 -7.73 55.97
C LEU A 79 -14.22 -6.85 55.69
N LYS A 80 -13.82 -6.02 56.66
CA LYS A 80 -12.63 -5.18 56.58
C LYS A 80 -11.37 -6.01 56.33
N THR A 81 -11.21 -7.14 57.02
CA THR A 81 -10.06 -8.05 56.85
C THR A 81 -10.02 -8.67 55.44
N VAL A 82 -11.17 -9.06 54.89
CA VAL A 82 -11.25 -9.63 53.53
C VAL A 82 -10.91 -8.59 52.48
N LEU A 83 -11.49 -7.39 52.57
CA LEU A 83 -11.21 -6.28 51.64
C LEU A 83 -9.74 -5.86 51.71
N GLN A 84 -9.16 -5.77 52.92
CA GLN A 84 -7.74 -5.47 53.07
C GLN A 84 -6.83 -6.53 52.42
N LYS A 85 -7.17 -7.82 52.50
CA LYS A 85 -6.40 -8.89 51.83
C LYS A 85 -6.49 -8.82 50.30
N LEU A 86 -7.61 -8.35 49.76
CA LEU A 86 -7.81 -8.24 48.31
C LEU A 86 -7.06 -7.07 47.70
N PHE A 87 -6.98 -5.93 48.39
CA PHE A 87 -6.40 -4.69 47.85
C PHE A 87 -4.90 -4.47 48.21
N ARG A 88 -4.38 -5.11 49.28
CA ARG A 88 -2.95 -5.05 49.66
C ARG A 88 -1.94 -5.56 48.62
N PRO A 89 -2.21 -6.61 47.81
CA PRO A 89 -1.22 -7.12 46.86
C PRO A 89 -0.78 -6.12 45.77
N PHE A 90 -1.55 -5.05 45.54
CA PHE A 90 -1.31 -4.06 44.48
C PHE A 90 -0.41 -2.89 44.92
N GLY A 91 -0.17 -2.72 46.23
CA GLY A 91 0.70 -1.66 46.75
C GLY A 91 0.50 -1.37 48.23
N ASP A 92 1.40 -0.56 48.79
CA ASP A 92 1.29 -0.06 50.15
C ASP A 92 0.17 0.99 50.26
N ILE A 93 -0.65 0.86 51.30
CA ILE A 93 -1.88 1.65 51.49
C ILE A 93 -1.72 2.54 52.72
N ASN A 94 -1.93 3.84 52.54
CA ASN A 94 -1.85 4.87 53.57
C ASN A 94 -3.08 4.84 54.48
N SER A 95 -4.28 4.83 53.89
CA SER A 95 -5.53 4.96 54.62
C SER A 95 -6.64 4.07 54.04
N TRP A 96 -7.53 3.64 54.94
CA TRP A 96 -8.74 2.88 54.60
C TRP A 96 -9.94 3.57 55.23
N GLU A 97 -10.80 4.17 54.42
CA GLU A 97 -11.98 4.85 54.92
C GLU A 97 -13.25 4.13 54.52
N PHE A 98 -14.10 3.85 55.51
CA PHE A 98 -15.40 3.24 55.33
C PHE A 98 -16.46 4.22 55.82
N PRO A 99 -17.11 4.97 54.92
CA PRO A 99 -18.16 5.90 55.29
C PRO A 99 -19.35 5.18 55.93
N ILE A 100 -19.76 5.66 57.10
CA ILE A 100 -20.89 5.13 57.87
C ILE A 100 -22.08 6.10 57.70
N GLY A 101 -23.28 5.57 57.47
CA GLY A 101 -24.52 6.33 57.39
C GLY A 101 -25.09 6.64 58.78
N ALA A 102 -26.05 7.56 58.82
CA ALA A 102 -26.74 7.94 60.07
C ALA A 102 -27.42 6.75 60.78
N ASP A 103 -27.75 5.69 60.01
CA ASP A 103 -28.40 4.47 60.48
C ASP A 103 -27.44 3.44 61.12
N GLY A 104 -26.16 3.79 61.31
CA GLY A 104 -25.15 2.89 61.87
C GLY A 104 -24.64 1.81 60.90
N LYS A 105 -25.02 1.84 59.63
CA LYS A 105 -24.56 0.91 58.57
C LYS A 105 -23.52 1.58 57.66
N ASN A 106 -22.59 0.82 57.09
CA ASN A 106 -21.69 1.37 56.06
C ASN A 106 -22.46 1.73 54.77
N LYS A 107 -22.03 2.76 54.05
CA LYS A 107 -22.74 3.30 52.88
C LYS A 107 -22.59 2.48 51.59
N GLY A 108 -22.00 1.29 51.64
CA GLY A 108 -21.83 0.42 50.48
C GLY A 108 -20.67 0.78 49.55
N PHE A 109 -19.85 1.78 49.91
CA PHE A 109 -18.59 2.12 49.23
C PHE A 109 -17.47 2.36 50.24
N MET A 110 -16.23 2.36 49.76
CA MET A 110 -15.02 2.65 50.56
C MET A 110 -13.98 3.43 49.75
N PHE A 111 -13.14 4.18 50.46
CA PHE A 111 -11.99 4.86 49.89
C PHE A 111 -10.69 4.14 50.31
N ILE A 112 -9.78 4.02 49.34
CA ILE A 112 -8.45 3.44 49.55
C ILE A 112 -7.44 4.41 48.99
N GLU A 113 -6.53 4.86 49.84
CA GLU A 113 -5.43 5.73 49.44
C GLU A 113 -4.14 4.92 49.37
N TYR A 114 -3.61 4.77 48.16
CA TYR A 114 -2.30 4.16 47.96
C TYR A 114 -1.18 5.17 48.19
N ARG A 115 0.00 4.66 48.50
CA ARG A 115 1.21 5.50 48.57
C ARG A 115 1.58 6.08 47.20
N ASP A 116 1.37 5.30 46.14
CA ASP A 116 1.70 5.66 44.76
C ASP A 116 0.47 5.60 43.84
N ALA A 117 0.34 6.59 42.94
CA ALA A 117 -0.77 6.67 41.98
C ALA A 117 -0.75 5.54 40.92
N SER A 118 0.43 4.97 40.62
CA SER A 118 0.55 3.81 39.73
C SER A 118 -0.12 2.57 40.29
N CYS A 119 0.07 2.30 41.59
CA CYS A 119 -0.56 1.19 42.31
C CYS A 119 -2.09 1.32 42.35
N ALA A 120 -2.61 2.53 42.56
CA ALA A 120 -4.03 2.84 42.49
C ALA A 120 -4.64 2.47 41.14
N MET A 121 -3.98 2.85 40.04
CA MET A 121 -4.44 2.53 38.68
C MET A 121 -4.34 1.04 38.33
N GLU A 122 -3.34 0.33 38.84
CA GLU A 122 -3.25 -1.13 38.69
C GLU A 122 -4.38 -1.85 39.45
N ALA A 123 -4.69 -1.42 40.67
CA ALA A 123 -5.80 -1.95 41.45
C ALA A 123 -7.15 -1.73 40.74
N VAL A 124 -7.39 -0.54 40.17
CA VAL A 124 -8.58 -0.25 39.35
C VAL A 124 -8.69 -1.21 38.17
N ARG A 125 -7.62 -1.41 37.40
CA ARG A 125 -7.63 -2.31 36.23
C ARG A 125 -7.88 -3.77 36.60
N ALA A 126 -7.36 -4.21 37.74
CA ALA A 126 -7.43 -5.60 38.16
C ALA A 126 -8.74 -5.97 38.88
N LEU A 127 -9.30 -5.05 39.67
CA LEU A 127 -10.43 -5.33 40.56
C LEU A 127 -11.77 -4.75 40.12
N ASN A 128 -11.80 -3.85 39.13
CA ASN A 128 -13.06 -3.37 38.56
C ASN A 128 -13.81 -4.51 37.85
N GLY A 129 -15.02 -4.83 38.31
CA GLY A 129 -15.81 -5.98 37.84
C GLY A 129 -15.54 -7.30 38.59
N HIS A 130 -14.72 -7.30 39.64
CA HIS A 130 -14.45 -8.48 40.45
C HIS A 130 -15.67 -8.86 41.31
N LYS A 131 -16.08 -10.14 41.26
CA LYS A 131 -17.24 -10.65 42.02
C LYS A 131 -16.81 -11.11 43.41
N LEU A 132 -17.31 -10.45 44.45
CA LEU A 132 -17.08 -10.88 45.84
C LEU A 132 -18.04 -12.01 46.23
N ASP A 133 -19.32 -11.88 45.86
CA ASP A 133 -20.34 -12.90 46.03
C ASP A 133 -21.35 -12.88 44.87
N LYS A 134 -22.50 -13.54 45.02
CA LYS A 134 -23.53 -13.62 43.96
C LYS A 134 -24.21 -12.26 43.68
N ASN A 135 -24.22 -11.36 44.65
CA ASN A 135 -24.96 -10.10 44.61
C ASN A 135 -24.05 -8.86 44.57
N HIS A 136 -22.78 -8.98 44.96
CA HIS A 136 -21.81 -7.88 45.06
C HIS A 136 -20.68 -8.08 44.05
N THR A 137 -20.65 -7.19 43.06
CA THR A 137 -19.57 -7.07 42.07
C THR A 137 -18.97 -5.69 42.24
N PHE A 138 -17.68 -5.63 42.52
CA PHE A 138 -16.99 -4.37 42.78
C PHE A 138 -16.97 -3.48 41.55
N ILE A 139 -17.22 -2.20 41.78
CA ILE A 139 -17.01 -1.14 40.80
C ILE A 139 -15.89 -0.29 41.38
N VAL A 140 -14.71 -0.33 40.75
CA VAL A 140 -13.52 0.36 41.26
C VAL A 140 -13.17 1.47 40.27
N CYS A 141 -13.14 2.72 40.76
CA CYS A 141 -12.89 3.91 39.95
C CYS A 141 -11.86 4.81 40.67
N PRO A 142 -10.99 5.52 39.94
CA PRO A 142 -10.14 6.55 40.55
C PRO A 142 -10.99 7.73 41.01
N PHE A 143 -10.58 8.40 42.09
CA PHE A 143 -11.32 9.53 42.64
C PHE A 143 -11.45 10.70 41.63
N THR A 144 -10.45 10.90 40.78
CA THR A 144 -10.43 11.92 39.73
C THR A 144 -11.51 11.73 38.65
N ASP A 145 -12.05 10.52 38.48
CA ASP A 145 -13.14 10.30 37.53
C ASP A 145 -14.46 10.90 38.04
N PHE A 146 -14.64 11.06 39.36
CA PHE A 146 -15.81 11.74 39.91
C PHE A 146 -15.92 13.19 39.44
N GLN A 147 -14.80 13.93 39.43
CA GLN A 147 -14.74 15.28 38.88
C GLN A 147 -15.04 15.33 37.38
N LYS A 148 -14.66 14.29 36.61
CA LYS A 148 -15.03 14.20 35.20
C LYS A 148 -16.54 14.07 35.03
N TYR A 149 -17.20 13.24 35.84
CA TYR A 149 -18.66 13.09 35.79
C TYR A 149 -19.39 14.36 36.27
N GLU A 150 -18.85 15.06 37.28
CA GLU A 150 -19.38 16.35 37.74
C GLU A 150 -19.21 17.47 36.69
N SER A 151 -18.14 17.41 35.90
CA SER A 151 -17.88 18.34 34.78
C SER A 151 -18.59 17.97 33.48
N MET A 152 -19.21 16.79 33.37
CA MET A 152 -19.98 16.41 32.19
C MET A 152 -21.30 17.17 32.18
N SER A 153 -21.51 18.01 31.17
CA SER A 153 -22.80 18.66 30.95
C SER A 153 -23.91 17.63 30.77
N GLU A 154 -25.02 17.77 31.51
CA GLU A 154 -26.21 16.90 31.36
C GLU A 154 -26.83 16.95 29.96
N ASP A 155 -26.55 18.02 29.19
CA ASP A 155 -27.01 18.20 27.81
C ASP A 155 -26.11 17.47 26.80
N TRP A 156 -26.44 16.21 26.52
CA TRP A 156 -25.82 15.47 25.40
C TRP A 156 -26.24 16.08 24.06
N HIS A 157 -25.28 16.66 23.35
CA HIS A 157 -25.47 17.10 21.98
C HIS A 157 -24.87 16.06 21.04
N PRO A 158 -25.61 15.57 20.01
CA PRO A 158 -25.02 14.70 19.01
C PRO A 158 -23.85 15.42 18.34
N PRO A 159 -22.67 14.78 18.22
CA PRO A 159 -21.52 15.42 17.61
C PRO A 159 -21.88 15.86 16.20
N GLN A 160 -21.62 17.12 15.88
CA GLN A 160 -21.92 17.61 14.54
C GLN A 160 -21.03 16.90 13.52
N PRO A 161 -21.61 16.39 12.41
CA PRO A 161 -20.82 15.77 11.36
C PRO A 161 -19.79 16.79 10.86
N GLN A 162 -18.53 16.36 10.78
CA GLN A 162 -17.46 17.24 10.28
C GLN A 162 -17.85 17.78 8.90
N PRO A 163 -17.66 19.09 8.63
CA PRO A 163 -17.97 19.65 7.33
C PRO A 163 -17.17 18.94 6.25
N TYR A 164 -17.86 18.50 5.20
CA TYR A 164 -17.25 17.77 4.09
C TYR A 164 -16.15 18.60 3.42
N LYS A 165 -14.91 18.12 3.50
CA LYS A 165 -13.80 18.68 2.71
C LYS A 165 -13.85 18.07 1.32
N SER A 166 -14.20 18.89 0.33
CA SER A 166 -14.10 18.47 -1.07
C SER A 166 -12.64 18.27 -1.44
N HIS A 167 -12.29 17.06 -1.87
CA HIS A 167 -10.94 16.71 -2.32
C HIS A 167 -10.73 17.06 -3.81
N GLY A 168 -11.62 17.88 -4.38
CA GLY A 168 -11.65 18.19 -5.81
C GLY A 168 -12.07 16.99 -6.66
N ASN A 169 -11.70 17.02 -7.94
CA ASN A 169 -11.99 15.93 -8.86
C ASN A 169 -10.93 14.83 -8.77
N LEU A 170 -11.25 13.73 -8.09
CA LEU A 170 -10.35 12.57 -7.97
C LEU A 170 -10.14 11.83 -9.31
N SER A 171 -11.08 12.00 -10.26
CA SER A 171 -11.05 11.39 -11.59
C SER A 171 -10.59 12.34 -12.69
N TYR A 172 -9.90 13.44 -12.34
CA TYR A 172 -9.46 14.47 -13.29
C TYR A 172 -8.67 13.90 -14.49
N PHE A 173 -7.87 12.86 -14.26
CA PHE A 173 -7.05 12.20 -15.28
C PHE A 173 -7.87 11.57 -16.42
N LEU A 174 -9.17 11.31 -16.21
CA LEU A 174 -10.07 10.84 -17.25
C LEU A 174 -10.52 11.96 -18.20
N LEU A 175 -10.40 13.22 -17.76
CA LEU A 175 -10.76 14.40 -18.55
C LEU A 175 -9.61 14.89 -19.46
N GLU A 176 -8.44 14.24 -19.39
CA GLU A 176 -7.32 14.57 -20.27
C GLU A 176 -7.73 14.40 -21.75
N PRO A 177 -7.69 15.47 -22.56
CA PRO A 177 -8.28 15.48 -23.90
C PRO A 177 -7.58 14.53 -24.88
N ASP A 178 -6.31 14.23 -24.63
CA ASP A 178 -5.48 13.34 -25.46
C ASP A 178 -5.40 11.91 -24.93
N CYS A 179 -6.16 11.60 -23.87
CA CYS A 179 -6.14 10.30 -23.21
C CYS A 179 -4.71 9.83 -22.92
N ARG A 180 -3.83 10.74 -22.48
CA ARG A 180 -2.45 10.37 -22.11
C ARG A 180 -2.47 9.63 -20.80
N ASP A 181 -1.74 8.53 -20.76
CA ASP A 181 -1.71 7.66 -19.59
C ASP A 181 -0.64 8.14 -18.61
N GLN A 182 -0.95 7.99 -17.32
CA GLN A 182 -0.02 8.32 -16.25
C GLN A 182 0.62 7.05 -15.73
N PHE A 183 1.85 7.15 -15.27
CA PHE A 183 2.54 6.02 -14.64
C PHE A 183 3.46 6.52 -13.53
N VAL A 184 3.77 5.62 -12.60
CA VAL A 184 4.68 5.88 -11.49
C VAL A 184 5.91 5.01 -11.65
N VAL A 185 7.07 5.62 -11.43
CA VAL A 185 8.37 4.95 -11.39
C VAL A 185 8.98 5.16 -10.02
N THR A 186 9.43 4.07 -9.40
CA THR A 186 10.25 4.11 -8.19
C THR A 186 11.70 3.81 -8.57
N PHE A 187 12.62 4.66 -8.14
CA PHE A 187 14.05 4.52 -8.40
C PHE A 187 14.87 4.93 -7.17
N GLU A 188 16.20 4.87 -7.26
CA GLU A 188 17.11 5.00 -6.11
C GLU A 188 16.80 4.01 -4.98
N ASN A 189 16.55 2.74 -5.34
CA ASN A 189 16.22 1.68 -4.38
C ASN A 189 14.93 1.95 -3.56
N GLY A 190 13.98 2.70 -4.14
CA GLY A 190 12.69 3.01 -3.54
C GLY A 190 12.63 4.35 -2.83
N ARG A 191 13.75 5.08 -2.74
CA ARG A 191 13.78 6.41 -2.09
C ARG A 191 13.03 7.46 -2.87
N LYS A 192 13.07 7.42 -4.20
CA LYS A 192 12.47 8.44 -5.04
C LYS A 192 11.30 7.87 -5.84
N VAL A 193 10.15 8.54 -5.73
CA VAL A 193 8.93 8.18 -6.46
C VAL A 193 8.57 9.35 -7.37
N THR A 194 8.54 9.08 -8.67
CA THR A 194 8.16 10.09 -9.66
C THR A 194 7.00 9.59 -10.50
N MET A 195 6.02 10.46 -10.68
CA MET A 195 4.86 10.23 -11.52
C MET A 195 4.98 11.04 -12.80
N TYR A 196 4.75 10.36 -13.90
CA TYR A 196 4.90 10.89 -15.24
C TYR A 196 3.54 10.88 -15.95
N LEU A 197 3.33 11.88 -16.80
CA LEU A 197 2.33 11.85 -17.85
C LEU A 197 3.02 11.43 -19.15
N HIS A 198 2.59 10.30 -19.71
CA HIS A 198 3.20 9.77 -20.91
C HIS A 198 2.95 10.70 -22.10
N GLY A 199 4.04 11.19 -22.69
CA GLY A 199 4.01 12.04 -23.88
C GLY A 199 4.69 11.36 -25.06
N PHE A 200 4.24 11.71 -26.26
CA PHE A 200 4.72 11.09 -27.50
C PHE A 200 6.22 11.30 -27.75
N GLN A 201 6.78 12.45 -27.35
CA GLN A 201 8.22 12.74 -27.45
C GLN A 201 8.93 12.72 -26.10
N GLU A 202 8.40 13.46 -25.11
CA GLU A 202 8.94 13.54 -23.75
C GLU A 202 7.81 13.30 -22.73
N ASP A 203 8.13 12.62 -21.63
CA ASP A 203 7.19 12.45 -20.52
C ASP A 203 7.26 13.69 -19.64
N SER A 204 6.11 14.21 -19.25
CA SER A 204 6.03 15.35 -18.34
C SER A 204 6.00 14.84 -16.91
N VAL A 205 6.88 15.35 -16.05
CA VAL A 205 6.86 15.03 -14.62
C VAL A 205 5.65 15.74 -13.99
N LEU A 206 4.76 14.97 -13.36
CA LEU A 206 3.60 15.50 -12.63
C LEU A 206 3.89 15.67 -11.15
N LEU A 207 4.60 14.71 -10.55
CA LEU A 207 4.93 14.71 -9.14
C LEU A 207 6.28 14.03 -8.95
N GLU A 208 7.15 14.64 -8.17
CA GLU A 208 8.40 14.03 -7.73
C GLU A 208 8.51 14.21 -6.22
N ARG A 209 8.69 13.12 -5.49
CA ARG A 209 8.86 13.13 -4.02
C ARG A 209 9.93 12.14 -3.58
N GLU A 210 10.79 12.62 -2.69
CA GLU A 210 11.79 11.81 -1.99
C GLU A 210 11.21 11.25 -0.70
N ASN A 211 11.64 10.04 -0.33
CA ASN A 211 11.16 9.25 0.81
C ASN A 211 9.64 9.18 0.90
N PHE A 212 8.99 9.02 -0.25
CA PHE A 212 7.53 9.05 -0.35
C PHE A 212 6.86 7.80 0.23
N SER A 213 7.56 6.67 0.23
CA SER A 213 7.10 5.40 0.81
C SER A 213 8.29 4.61 1.33
N ASP A 214 8.11 3.91 2.45
CA ASP A 214 9.16 3.13 3.11
C ASP A 214 9.41 1.77 2.42
N LEU A 215 8.39 1.24 1.73
CA LEU A 215 8.43 -0.11 1.14
C LEU A 215 8.17 -0.10 -0.38
N ALA A 216 6.93 0.20 -0.78
CA ALA A 216 6.52 0.22 -2.17
C ALA A 216 5.36 1.21 -2.37
N VAL A 217 4.94 1.41 -3.62
CA VAL A 217 3.74 2.17 -3.94
C VAL A 217 2.78 1.29 -4.70
N MET A 218 1.47 1.50 -4.53
CA MET A 218 0.45 0.69 -5.18
C MET A 218 -0.71 1.57 -5.62
N TRP A 219 -1.19 1.36 -6.85
CA TRP A 219 -2.40 1.99 -7.33
C TRP A 219 -3.65 1.28 -6.81
N SER A 220 -4.69 2.06 -6.53
CA SER A 220 -6.03 1.49 -6.37
C SER A 220 -6.56 0.93 -7.72
N PRO A 221 -7.49 -0.04 -7.72
CA PRO A 221 -7.93 -0.76 -8.92
C PRO A 221 -8.46 0.12 -10.06
N ARG A 222 -9.01 1.31 -9.77
CA ARG A 222 -9.50 2.26 -10.77
C ARG A 222 -8.55 3.45 -10.96
N GLY A 223 -7.41 3.45 -10.28
CA GLY A 223 -6.39 4.50 -10.33
C GLY A 223 -6.80 5.80 -9.65
N THR A 224 -7.84 5.82 -8.82
CA THR A 224 -8.28 7.02 -8.09
C THR A 224 -7.27 7.43 -7.01
N PHE A 225 -6.68 6.43 -6.33
CA PHE A 225 -5.76 6.62 -5.21
C PHE A 225 -4.41 5.96 -5.48
N LEU A 226 -3.35 6.60 -4.98
CA LEU A 226 -2.03 6.01 -4.84
C LEU A 226 -1.78 5.73 -3.35
N ALA A 227 -1.47 4.49 -3.02
CA ALA A 227 -1.16 4.06 -1.66
C ALA A 227 0.35 4.08 -1.40
N THR A 228 0.75 4.67 -0.28
CA THR A 228 2.12 4.64 0.24
C THR A 228 2.17 3.92 1.57
N PHE A 229 3.27 3.19 1.78
CA PHE A 229 3.53 2.40 2.97
C PHE A 229 4.41 3.21 3.90
N HIS A 230 3.99 3.33 5.15
CA HIS A 230 4.80 3.91 6.22
C HIS A 230 4.80 3.01 7.44
N GLU A 231 5.81 3.12 8.28
CA GLU A 231 5.89 2.34 9.52
C GLU A 231 4.64 2.51 10.42
N GLN A 232 4.11 3.73 10.51
CA GLN A 232 2.90 4.05 11.28
C GLN A 232 1.58 3.62 10.61
N GLY A 233 1.61 3.28 9.32
CA GLY A 233 0.43 2.90 8.55
C GLY A 233 0.41 3.39 7.12
N ILE A 234 -0.75 3.25 6.50
CA ILE A 234 -0.95 3.48 5.06
C ILE A 234 -1.52 4.87 4.84
N GLN A 235 -1.04 5.56 3.80
CA GLN A 235 -1.58 6.83 3.35
C GLN A 235 -2.09 6.70 1.92
N LEU A 236 -3.26 7.29 1.66
CA LEU A 236 -3.84 7.38 0.33
C LEU A 236 -3.73 8.80 -0.19
N TRP A 237 -3.24 8.93 -1.41
CA TRP A 237 -3.04 10.19 -2.13
C TRP A 237 -3.93 10.23 -3.36
N GLY A 238 -4.52 11.38 -3.67
CA GLY A 238 -5.39 11.53 -4.81
C GLY A 238 -5.68 12.99 -5.16
N GLY A 239 -6.47 13.19 -6.22
CA GLY A 239 -6.80 14.51 -6.74
C GLY A 239 -5.69 15.12 -7.60
N GLU A 240 -5.97 16.29 -8.16
CA GLU A 240 -5.08 16.99 -9.10
C GLU A 240 -3.76 17.43 -8.45
N LYS A 241 -3.82 17.84 -7.17
CA LYS A 241 -2.66 18.29 -6.38
C LYS A 241 -1.94 17.16 -5.64
N TRP A 242 -2.46 15.92 -5.70
CA TRP A 242 -1.95 14.79 -4.93
C TRP A 242 -1.88 15.08 -3.42
N ASP A 243 -3.01 15.53 -2.90
CA ASP A 243 -3.22 15.76 -1.48
C ASP A 243 -3.55 14.43 -0.77
N LYS A 244 -3.33 14.42 0.55
CA LYS A 244 -3.67 13.27 1.40
C LYS A 244 -5.19 13.15 1.49
N VAL A 245 -5.73 12.02 1.03
CA VAL A 245 -7.16 11.69 1.10
C VAL A 245 -7.49 10.93 2.39
N GLY A 246 -6.64 9.96 2.76
CA GLY A 246 -6.88 9.12 3.94
C GLY A 246 -5.60 8.65 4.61
N LYS A 247 -5.62 8.52 5.94
CA LYS A 247 -4.55 7.92 6.74
C LYS A 247 -5.13 6.77 7.57
N PHE A 248 -4.60 5.58 7.38
CA PHE A 248 -5.03 4.36 8.04
C PHE A 248 -3.95 3.92 9.01
N LYS A 249 -4.19 4.13 10.31
CA LYS A 249 -3.23 3.80 11.37
C LYS A 249 -3.20 2.29 11.56
N HIS A 250 -2.16 1.65 11.03
CA HIS A 250 -1.88 0.22 11.21
C HIS A 250 -0.37 0.06 11.21
N TYR A 251 0.22 -0.35 12.31
CA TYR A 251 1.67 -0.35 12.45
C TYR A 251 2.30 -1.53 11.68
N LYS A 252 3.40 -1.26 10.96
CA LYS A 252 4.19 -2.24 10.17
C LYS A 252 3.36 -3.08 9.20
N VAL A 253 2.54 -2.42 8.37
CA VAL A 253 1.80 -3.08 7.29
C VAL A 253 2.77 -3.62 6.24
N ARG A 254 2.60 -4.90 5.88
CA ARG A 254 3.39 -5.56 4.84
C ARG A 254 2.62 -5.66 3.52
N PHE A 255 1.31 -5.93 3.60
CA PHE A 255 0.47 -6.10 2.42
C PHE A 255 -0.80 -5.25 2.54
N ILE A 256 -1.22 -4.70 1.39
CA ILE A 256 -2.49 -4.01 1.22
C ILE A 256 -3.22 -4.56 -0.01
N ASP A 257 -4.54 -4.48 0.03
CA ASP A 257 -5.41 -4.87 -1.07
C ASP A 257 -6.65 -3.99 -1.04
N PHE A 258 -7.14 -3.63 -2.21
CA PHE A 258 -8.28 -2.75 -2.37
C PHE A 258 -9.48 -3.55 -2.84
N SER A 259 -10.67 -3.15 -2.40
CA SER A 259 -11.88 -3.64 -3.03
C SER A 259 -11.99 -3.13 -4.48
N PRO A 260 -12.53 -3.92 -5.42
CA PRO A 260 -12.66 -3.57 -6.83
C PRO A 260 -13.28 -2.19 -7.13
N CYS A 261 -14.25 -1.75 -6.33
CA CYS A 261 -14.90 -0.45 -6.47
C CYS A 261 -14.28 0.67 -5.60
N GLU A 262 -13.15 0.41 -4.94
CA GLU A 262 -12.39 1.37 -4.11
C GLU A 262 -13.16 1.90 -2.90
N GLN A 263 -14.05 1.09 -2.33
CA GLN A 263 -14.78 1.44 -1.11
C GLN A 263 -14.06 0.99 0.16
N TYR A 264 -13.32 -0.12 0.10
CA TYR A 264 -12.65 -0.72 1.24
C TYR A 264 -11.17 -0.94 0.97
N LEU A 265 -10.37 -0.79 2.03
CA LEU A 265 -8.93 -1.08 2.04
C LEU A 265 -8.67 -2.19 3.05
N VAL A 266 -8.03 -3.26 2.63
CA VAL A 266 -7.57 -4.34 3.49
C VAL A 266 -6.09 -4.14 3.74
N THR A 267 -5.68 -4.21 5.00
CA THR A 267 -4.28 -4.08 5.42
C THR A 267 -3.89 -5.26 6.30
N PHE A 268 -2.67 -5.75 6.14
CA PHE A 268 -2.15 -6.86 6.93
C PHE A 268 -0.78 -6.55 7.49
N ASN A 269 -0.61 -6.81 8.79
CA ASN A 269 0.68 -6.79 9.46
C ASN A 269 1.08 -8.20 9.92
N GLU A 270 2.38 -8.45 10.00
CA GLU A 270 2.94 -9.72 10.50
C GLU A 270 3.18 -9.67 12.02
N GLY A 271 2.57 -8.69 12.70
CA GLY A 271 2.75 -8.40 14.13
C GLY A 271 3.74 -7.25 14.38
N ALA A 272 3.58 -6.58 15.51
CA ALA A 272 4.46 -5.48 15.93
C ALA A 272 5.64 -6.01 16.75
N VAL A 273 6.83 -5.42 16.55
CA VAL A 273 8.08 -5.83 17.22
C VAL A 273 8.23 -5.10 18.56
N SER A 274 8.35 -5.87 19.66
CA SER A 274 8.78 -5.51 21.03
C SER A 274 8.13 -4.26 21.68
N LYS A 275 7.87 -4.35 23.00
CA LYS A 275 7.43 -3.21 23.84
C LYS A 275 8.30 -1.95 23.68
N SER A 276 9.57 -2.12 23.34
CA SER A 276 10.55 -1.03 23.19
C SER A 276 10.30 -0.10 22.00
N THR A 277 9.72 -0.60 20.90
CA THR A 277 9.59 0.18 19.65
C THR A 277 8.29 0.98 19.59
N ALA A 278 7.24 0.49 20.26
CA ALA A 278 5.92 1.10 20.28
C ALA A 278 5.26 0.91 21.65
N PRO A 279 5.58 1.79 22.63
CA PRO A 279 5.05 1.71 23.98
C PRO A 279 3.53 1.94 24.05
N ASP A 280 2.98 2.70 23.09
CA ASP A 280 1.57 3.11 23.06
C ASP A 280 0.60 2.01 22.56
N LEU A 281 1.11 0.91 21.98
CA LEU A 281 0.26 -0.16 21.43
C LEU A 281 -0.16 -1.16 22.49
N SER A 282 -1.45 -1.50 22.51
CA SER A 282 -2.01 -2.56 23.35
C SER A 282 -1.48 -3.95 22.96
N GLU A 283 -1.49 -4.93 23.88
CA GLU A 283 -1.04 -6.30 23.60
C GLU A 283 -1.81 -6.97 22.44
N ASP A 284 -3.07 -6.61 22.23
CA ASP A 284 -3.87 -7.13 21.11
C ASP A 284 -3.52 -6.47 19.77
N GLU A 285 -3.09 -5.22 19.75
CA GLU A 285 -2.61 -4.55 18.54
C GLU A 285 -1.22 -4.99 18.10
N ARG A 286 -0.48 -5.68 19.00
CA ARG A 286 0.82 -6.26 18.68
C ARG A 286 0.74 -7.60 17.97
N LYS A 287 -0.39 -8.29 18.09
CA LYS A 287 -0.61 -9.57 17.38
C LYS A 287 -0.77 -9.31 15.87
N PRO A 288 -0.36 -10.26 15.03
CA PRO A 288 -0.59 -10.14 13.59
C PRO A 288 -2.10 -10.10 13.33
N CYS A 289 -2.54 -9.15 12.52
CA CYS A 289 -3.95 -8.89 12.26
C CYS A 289 -4.18 -8.38 10.85
N VAL A 290 -5.37 -8.67 10.33
CA VAL A 290 -5.88 -8.13 9.08
C VAL A 290 -6.99 -7.15 9.41
N ILE A 291 -6.87 -5.90 8.97
CA ILE A 291 -7.86 -4.86 9.22
C ILE A 291 -8.52 -4.45 7.91
N VAL A 292 -9.85 -4.46 7.90
CA VAL A 292 -10.69 -3.91 6.83
C VAL A 292 -11.12 -2.50 7.22
N TRP A 293 -10.73 -1.54 6.39
CA TRP A 293 -11.02 -0.12 6.54
C TRP A 293 -12.04 0.30 5.49
N ASP A 294 -12.89 1.26 5.86
CA ASP A 294 -13.69 2.00 4.89
C ASP A 294 -12.90 3.23 4.44
N ILE A 295 -12.72 3.36 3.12
CA ILE A 295 -11.88 4.40 2.52
C ILE A 295 -12.51 5.78 2.69
N LEU A 296 -13.85 5.89 2.59
CA LEU A 296 -14.55 7.17 2.65
C LEU A 296 -14.57 7.73 4.07
N THR A 297 -14.84 6.87 5.06
CA THR A 297 -14.93 7.30 6.46
C THR A 297 -13.59 7.25 7.20
N GLY A 298 -12.59 6.52 6.66
CA GLY A 298 -11.32 6.25 7.34
C GLY A 298 -11.45 5.33 8.56
N GLN A 299 -12.65 4.82 8.85
CA GLN A 299 -12.92 4.04 10.04
C GLN A 299 -12.54 2.57 9.87
N ARG A 300 -12.03 1.99 10.96
CA ARG A 300 -11.82 0.54 11.07
C ARG A 300 -13.18 -0.16 11.13
N ARG A 301 -13.53 -0.92 10.08
CA ARG A 301 -14.78 -1.68 10.04
C ARG A 301 -14.67 -2.97 10.83
N ARG A 302 -13.63 -3.77 10.57
CA ARG A 302 -13.44 -5.05 11.26
C ARG A 302 -11.98 -5.48 11.28
N THR A 303 -11.58 -6.14 12.38
CA THR A 303 -10.28 -6.81 12.52
C THR A 303 -10.48 -8.31 12.47
N PHE A 304 -9.59 -9.00 11.75
CA PHE A 304 -9.54 -10.45 11.63
C PHE A 304 -8.17 -10.96 12.07
N GLN A 305 -8.16 -12.15 12.69
CA GLN A 305 -6.93 -12.89 12.92
C GLN A 305 -6.49 -13.56 11.61
N PRO A 306 -5.18 -13.57 11.31
CA PRO A 306 -4.65 -14.21 10.13
C PRO A 306 -4.75 -15.74 10.24
N SER A 307 -4.80 -16.40 9.08
CA SER A 307 -4.66 -17.86 8.98
C SER A 307 -3.21 -18.28 9.23
N GLU A 308 -3.00 -19.53 9.66
CA GLU A 308 -1.66 -20.11 9.87
C GLU A 308 -0.82 -20.09 8.58
N GLU A 309 -1.44 -20.45 7.44
CA GLU A 309 -0.87 -20.23 6.12
C GLU A 309 -1.34 -18.89 5.55
N ILE A 310 -0.40 -17.96 5.34
CA ILE A 310 -0.69 -16.64 4.79
C ILE A 310 -0.70 -16.73 3.26
N MET A 311 -1.89 -16.72 2.66
CA MET A 311 -2.07 -16.52 1.22
C MET A 311 -2.65 -15.13 0.96
N TRP A 312 -1.94 -14.30 0.18
CA TRP A 312 -2.39 -12.96 -0.19
C TRP A 312 -2.87 -12.91 -1.65
N PRO A 313 -3.99 -12.21 -1.96
CA PRO A 313 -4.95 -11.61 -1.03
C PRO A 313 -5.73 -12.67 -0.22
N MET A 314 -5.86 -12.43 1.10
CA MET A 314 -6.61 -13.33 1.99
C MET A 314 -8.12 -13.21 1.76
N PHE A 315 -8.58 -11.98 1.54
CA PHE A 315 -9.95 -11.68 1.20
C PHE A 315 -10.07 -11.48 -0.30
N LYS A 316 -10.98 -12.22 -0.94
CA LYS A 316 -11.34 -11.98 -2.34
C LYS A 316 -12.71 -11.35 -2.37
N TRP A 317 -12.80 -10.22 -3.08
CA TRP A 317 -14.00 -9.40 -3.18
C TRP A 317 -14.87 -9.80 -4.36
N SER A 318 -16.18 -9.63 -4.21
CA SER A 318 -17.12 -9.60 -5.34
C SER A 318 -16.89 -8.35 -6.19
N HIS A 319 -17.36 -8.39 -7.43
CA HIS A 319 -17.16 -7.30 -8.39
C HIS A 319 -17.77 -5.95 -7.97
N ASP A 320 -18.76 -5.97 -7.09
CA ASP A 320 -19.56 -4.84 -6.63
C ASP A 320 -19.25 -4.42 -5.19
N ASP A 321 -18.19 -4.98 -4.58
CA ASP A 321 -17.77 -4.77 -3.19
C ASP A 321 -18.81 -5.16 -2.12
N ARG A 322 -19.95 -5.76 -2.49
CA ARG A 322 -21.02 -6.16 -1.56
C ARG A 322 -20.62 -7.33 -0.68
N TYR A 323 -19.83 -8.24 -1.23
CA TYR A 323 -19.38 -9.44 -0.54
C TYR A 323 -17.88 -9.58 -0.63
N PHE A 324 -17.29 -10.14 0.42
CA PHE A 324 -15.92 -10.61 0.37
C PHE A 324 -15.83 -11.93 1.12
N ALA A 325 -14.96 -12.81 0.65
CA ALA A 325 -14.82 -14.13 1.27
C ALA A 325 -13.37 -14.41 1.62
N ARG A 326 -13.19 -15.23 2.67
CA ARG A 326 -11.93 -15.88 2.98
C ARG A 326 -12.10 -17.39 3.01
N GLN A 327 -11.02 -18.08 2.67
CA GLN A 327 -10.92 -19.53 2.80
C GLN A 327 -10.47 -19.86 4.22
N GLY A 328 -11.25 -20.70 4.91
CA GLY A 328 -10.78 -21.47 6.07
C GLY A 328 -10.45 -22.90 5.63
N GLU A 329 -9.99 -23.73 6.57
CA GLU A 329 -9.57 -25.11 6.28
C GLU A 329 -10.69 -25.98 5.69
N ASP A 330 -11.89 -25.95 6.29
CA ASP A 330 -13.05 -26.75 5.86
C ASP A 330 -14.32 -25.91 5.64
N GLN A 331 -14.15 -24.60 5.42
CA GLN A 331 -15.26 -23.70 5.19
C GLN A 331 -14.86 -22.46 4.41
N ILE A 332 -15.80 -21.95 3.62
CA ILE A 332 -15.69 -20.62 3.01
C ILE A 332 -16.55 -19.66 3.82
N GLN A 333 -15.93 -18.62 4.35
CA GLN A 333 -16.61 -17.59 5.14
C GLN A 333 -16.84 -16.38 4.25
N ILE A 334 -18.11 -16.07 4.00
CA ILE A 334 -18.54 -14.92 3.19
C ILE A 334 -19.06 -13.84 4.13
N TYR A 335 -18.55 -12.64 3.96
CA TYR A 335 -18.93 -11.46 4.70
C TYR A 335 -19.68 -10.49 3.80
N GLU A 336 -20.62 -9.77 4.39
CA GLU A 336 -21.46 -8.77 3.72
C GLU A 336 -21.05 -7.36 4.15
N THR A 337 -20.91 -6.45 3.20
CA THR A 337 -20.71 -5.02 3.44
C THR A 337 -22.05 -4.29 3.48
N PRO A 338 -22.20 -3.21 4.27
CA PRO A 338 -21.17 -2.42 4.94
C PRO A 338 -20.83 -2.85 6.38
N SER A 339 -21.61 -3.76 6.97
CA SER A 339 -21.42 -4.20 8.36
C SER A 339 -20.17 -5.08 8.55
N CYS A 340 -19.63 -5.63 7.46
CA CYS A 340 -18.61 -6.66 7.47
C CYS A 340 -19.01 -7.89 8.32
N GLY A 341 -20.32 -8.12 8.49
CA GLY A 341 -20.91 -9.25 9.20
C GLY A 341 -20.79 -10.55 8.39
N LEU A 342 -20.92 -11.71 9.05
CA LEU A 342 -20.95 -12.99 8.34
C LEU A 342 -22.32 -13.13 7.65
N LEU A 343 -22.34 -13.42 6.35
CA LEU A 343 -23.57 -13.56 5.57
C LEU A 343 -24.48 -14.64 6.19
N ASP A 344 -25.73 -14.29 6.47
CA ASP A 344 -26.73 -15.11 7.19
C ASP A 344 -26.23 -15.78 8.49
N MET A 345 -25.17 -15.25 9.11
CA MET A 345 -24.47 -15.86 10.25
C MET A 345 -24.00 -17.31 10.01
N LYS A 346 -23.87 -17.73 8.75
CA LYS A 346 -23.51 -19.11 8.37
C LYS A 346 -22.36 -19.13 7.38
N SER A 347 -21.33 -19.90 7.69
CA SER A 347 -20.28 -20.25 6.72
C SER A 347 -20.76 -21.35 5.75
N ILE A 348 -20.19 -21.38 4.55
CA ILE A 348 -20.40 -22.49 3.63
C ILE A 348 -19.43 -23.60 4.03
N LYS A 349 -19.96 -24.68 4.61
CA LYS A 349 -19.16 -25.84 5.01
C LYS A 349 -18.77 -26.63 3.77
N VAL A 350 -17.49 -26.58 3.41
CA VAL A 350 -16.93 -27.31 2.28
C VAL A 350 -15.56 -27.82 2.70
N THR A 351 -15.50 -29.12 2.96
CA THR A 351 -14.26 -29.77 3.42
C THR A 351 -13.25 -29.87 2.29
N GLY A 352 -11.99 -29.52 2.54
CA GLY A 352 -10.91 -29.65 1.57
C GLY A 352 -10.97 -28.67 0.39
N VAL A 353 -11.51 -27.46 0.60
CA VAL A 353 -11.39 -26.38 -0.40
C VAL A 353 -9.93 -26.00 -0.55
N LYS A 354 -9.46 -25.95 -1.79
CA LYS A 354 -8.08 -25.56 -2.10
C LYS A 354 -7.99 -24.13 -2.61
N SER A 355 -8.94 -23.71 -3.45
CA SER A 355 -9.01 -22.34 -3.95
C SER A 355 -10.44 -21.98 -4.35
N PHE A 356 -10.73 -20.69 -4.28
CA PHE A 356 -11.96 -20.09 -4.79
C PHE A 356 -11.65 -18.78 -5.52
N SER A 357 -12.57 -18.33 -6.36
CA SER A 357 -12.45 -17.09 -7.13
C SER A 357 -13.82 -16.54 -7.49
N TRP A 358 -13.96 -15.22 -7.52
CA TRP A 358 -15.19 -14.54 -7.90
C TRP A 358 -15.25 -14.28 -9.39
N CYS A 359 -16.46 -14.32 -9.94
CA CYS A 359 -16.72 -13.83 -11.28
C CYS A 359 -16.50 -12.30 -11.32
N PRO A 360 -15.77 -11.77 -12.32
CA PRO A 360 -15.46 -10.33 -12.40
C PRO A 360 -16.66 -9.40 -12.65
N THR A 361 -17.84 -9.93 -13.00
CA THR A 361 -19.00 -9.13 -13.40
C THR A 361 -20.32 -9.54 -12.75
N MET A 362 -20.36 -10.70 -12.10
CA MET A 362 -21.56 -11.25 -11.48
C MET A 362 -21.22 -11.79 -10.10
N ASN A 363 -22.22 -11.89 -9.21
CA ASN A 363 -22.05 -12.46 -7.87
C ASN A 363 -22.08 -14.00 -7.89
N ILE A 364 -21.27 -14.58 -8.76
CA ILE A 364 -21.03 -16.02 -8.87
C ILE A 364 -19.62 -16.29 -8.34
N MET A 365 -19.49 -17.31 -7.50
CA MET A 365 -18.21 -17.76 -6.99
C MET A 365 -17.91 -19.16 -7.53
N ALA A 366 -16.69 -19.38 -8.01
CA ALA A 366 -16.16 -20.69 -8.36
C ALA A 366 -15.23 -21.16 -7.25
N TYR A 367 -15.41 -22.39 -6.78
CA TYR A 367 -14.46 -23.04 -5.88
C TYR A 367 -14.20 -24.46 -6.32
N TRP A 368 -13.02 -24.97 -5.96
CA TRP A 368 -12.69 -26.37 -6.19
C TRP A 368 -12.23 -27.06 -4.92
N VAL A 369 -12.58 -28.34 -4.85
CA VAL A 369 -12.32 -29.23 -3.73
C VAL A 369 -11.42 -30.36 -4.22
N SER A 370 -10.35 -30.66 -3.48
CA SER A 370 -9.47 -31.78 -3.77
C SER A 370 -10.12 -33.11 -3.42
N GLU A 371 -9.66 -34.19 -4.05
CA GLU A 371 -10.11 -35.55 -3.74
C GLU A 371 -9.88 -35.89 -2.27
N ASN A 372 -10.92 -36.42 -1.62
CA ASN A 372 -10.83 -36.88 -0.23
C ASN A 372 -11.57 -38.20 -0.06
N ARG A 373 -10.80 -39.28 0.15
CA ARG A 373 -11.27 -40.66 0.34
C ARG A 373 -12.29 -41.05 -0.73
N ASP A 374 -13.59 -40.99 -0.40
CA ASP A 374 -14.69 -41.43 -1.25
C ASP A 374 -15.30 -40.29 -2.09
N VAL A 375 -14.93 -39.03 -1.84
CA VAL A 375 -15.43 -37.86 -2.56
C VAL A 375 -14.45 -37.45 -3.66
N PRO A 376 -14.86 -37.47 -4.95
CA PRO A 376 -14.00 -37.05 -6.05
C PRO A 376 -13.73 -35.54 -5.99
N ALA A 377 -12.68 -35.08 -6.69
CA ALA A 377 -12.46 -33.67 -6.87
C ALA A 377 -13.66 -33.07 -7.59
N ARG A 378 -14.07 -31.87 -7.21
CA ARG A 378 -15.18 -31.18 -7.88
C ARG A 378 -14.90 -29.70 -8.00
N VAL A 379 -15.27 -29.16 -9.15
CA VAL A 379 -15.34 -27.71 -9.37
C VAL A 379 -16.81 -27.32 -9.34
N THR A 380 -17.14 -26.34 -8.52
CA THR A 380 -18.53 -25.91 -8.30
C THR A 380 -18.65 -24.40 -8.50
N LEU A 381 -19.69 -24.01 -9.23
CA LEU A 381 -20.15 -22.63 -9.40
C LEU A 381 -21.36 -22.43 -8.49
N ILE A 382 -21.28 -21.44 -7.60
CA ILE A 382 -22.33 -21.09 -6.66
C ILE A 382 -22.74 -19.63 -6.84
N GLU A 383 -24.03 -19.35 -6.77
CA GLU A 383 -24.59 -18.00 -6.79
C GLU A 383 -24.68 -17.44 -5.35
N ILE A 384 -24.27 -16.18 -5.15
CA ILE A 384 -24.35 -15.47 -3.86
C ILE A 384 -25.28 -14.27 -4.04
N PRO A 385 -26.26 -14.03 -3.14
CA PRO A 385 -26.42 -14.62 -1.81
C PRO A 385 -27.25 -15.90 -1.73
N SER A 386 -27.85 -16.38 -2.82
CA SER A 386 -28.78 -17.54 -2.79
C SER A 386 -28.15 -18.85 -2.30
N ARG A 387 -26.80 -18.96 -2.38
CA ARG A 387 -26.00 -20.17 -2.11
C ARG A 387 -26.42 -21.37 -2.95
N LYS A 388 -27.07 -21.12 -4.08
CA LYS A 388 -27.52 -22.16 -4.99
C LYS A 388 -26.36 -22.62 -5.85
N GLU A 389 -26.07 -23.91 -5.86
CA GLU A 389 -25.14 -24.51 -6.82
C GLU A 389 -25.75 -24.41 -8.22
N LEU A 390 -25.11 -23.63 -9.10
CA LEU A 390 -25.54 -23.44 -10.49
C LEU A 390 -25.06 -24.61 -11.36
N ARG A 391 -23.79 -24.99 -11.19
CA ARG A 391 -23.16 -26.08 -11.95
C ARG A 391 -22.01 -26.67 -11.16
N SER A 392 -21.90 -28.00 -11.20
CA SER A 392 -20.75 -28.72 -10.66
C SER A 392 -20.25 -29.73 -11.69
N LYS A 393 -18.93 -29.95 -11.69
CA LYS A 393 -18.24 -30.95 -12.52
C LYS A 393 -17.32 -31.75 -11.62
N ASN A 394 -17.53 -33.05 -11.58
CA ASN A 394 -16.64 -33.99 -10.89
C ASN A 394 -15.46 -34.33 -11.78
N LEU A 395 -14.29 -34.38 -11.17
CA LEU A 395 -12.99 -34.66 -11.77
C LEU A 395 -12.33 -35.78 -10.98
N TYR A 396 -11.49 -36.56 -11.65
CA TYR A 396 -10.83 -37.73 -11.07
C TYR A 396 -9.33 -37.71 -11.38
N ASN A 397 -8.54 -38.22 -10.45
CA ASN A 397 -7.08 -38.22 -10.46
C ASN A 397 -6.48 -36.83 -10.66
N VAL A 398 -6.94 -35.85 -9.87
CA VAL A 398 -6.52 -34.44 -9.97
C VAL A 398 -5.39 -34.12 -8.99
N ALA A 399 -4.28 -33.58 -9.50
CA ALA A 399 -3.18 -33.07 -8.69
C ALA A 399 -3.38 -31.60 -8.30
N ASP A 400 -3.77 -30.74 -9.26
CA ASP A 400 -4.01 -29.31 -9.05
C ASP A 400 -5.07 -28.77 -10.02
N CYS A 401 -5.74 -27.70 -9.62
CA CYS A 401 -6.74 -27.00 -10.42
C CYS A 401 -6.51 -25.49 -10.36
N LYS A 402 -6.35 -24.86 -11.53
CA LYS A 402 -6.25 -23.40 -11.66
C LYS A 402 -7.45 -22.85 -12.41
N MET A 403 -8.18 -21.95 -11.75
CA MET A 403 -9.37 -21.31 -12.29
C MET A 403 -8.99 -19.96 -12.91
N CYS A 404 -9.34 -19.76 -14.18
CA CYS A 404 -9.05 -18.54 -14.93
C CYS A 404 -10.35 -17.97 -15.52
N TRP A 405 -10.86 -16.89 -14.92
CA TRP A 405 -12.04 -16.17 -15.40
C TRP A 405 -11.74 -15.34 -16.65
N HIS A 406 -12.70 -15.30 -17.56
CA HIS A 406 -12.75 -14.29 -18.60
C HIS A 406 -13.01 -12.91 -17.97
N LYS A 407 -12.42 -11.83 -18.50
CA LYS A 407 -12.55 -10.48 -17.93
C LYS A 407 -14.02 -9.99 -17.86
N ASN A 408 -14.86 -10.42 -18.80
CA ASN A 408 -16.29 -10.08 -18.80
C ASN A 408 -17.15 -11.05 -17.96
N GLY A 409 -16.55 -12.09 -17.38
CA GLY A 409 -17.26 -13.12 -16.63
C GLY A 409 -18.09 -14.06 -17.49
N ASP A 410 -17.86 -14.11 -18.80
CA ASP A 410 -18.68 -14.93 -19.71
C ASP A 410 -18.27 -16.41 -19.69
N TYR A 411 -16.98 -16.65 -19.44
CA TYR A 411 -16.35 -17.96 -19.47
C TYR A 411 -15.44 -18.12 -18.25
N ILE A 412 -15.26 -19.36 -17.81
CA ILE A 412 -14.19 -19.76 -16.90
C ILE A 412 -13.51 -20.99 -17.47
N ALA A 413 -12.19 -20.90 -17.65
CA ALA A 413 -11.36 -22.05 -17.97
C ALA A 413 -10.76 -22.58 -16.68
N VAL A 414 -10.95 -23.87 -16.43
CA VAL A 414 -10.30 -24.57 -15.34
C VAL A 414 -9.22 -25.46 -15.93
N LYS A 415 -7.96 -25.10 -15.68
CA LYS A 415 -6.82 -25.96 -15.95
C LYS A 415 -6.79 -27.05 -14.89
N VAL A 416 -6.94 -28.29 -15.32
CA VAL A 416 -6.93 -29.49 -14.48
C VAL A 416 -5.66 -30.26 -14.77
N ASP A 417 -4.80 -30.39 -13.76
CA ASP A 417 -3.58 -31.18 -13.83
C ASP A 417 -3.92 -32.59 -13.34
N ARG A 418 -3.99 -33.57 -14.24
CA ARG A 418 -4.31 -34.96 -13.94
C ARG A 418 -3.06 -35.81 -13.80
N TYR A 419 -3.14 -36.89 -13.02
CA TYR A 419 -2.06 -37.87 -12.88
C TYR A 419 -2.54 -39.29 -13.20
N GLN A 420 -1.64 -40.16 -13.67
CA GLN A 420 -1.94 -41.58 -13.86
C GLN A 420 -1.56 -42.44 -12.66
N LYS A 421 -0.44 -42.12 -12.00
CA LYS A 421 0.06 -42.87 -10.84
C LYS A 421 0.44 -41.93 -9.72
N LEU A 422 -0.02 -42.28 -8.52
CA LEU A 422 0.33 -41.62 -7.27
C LEU A 422 1.44 -42.43 -6.57
N LYS A 423 2.59 -41.83 -6.32
CA LYS A 423 3.63 -42.40 -5.45
C LYS A 423 3.80 -41.51 -4.22
N LYS A 424 3.45 -42.03 -3.04
CA LYS A 424 3.70 -41.35 -1.77
C LYS A 424 5.08 -41.80 -1.26
N GLU A 425 6.07 -40.91 -1.32
CA GLU A 425 7.39 -41.09 -0.70
C GLU A 425 7.44 -40.20 0.55
N GLY A 426 7.13 -40.78 1.72
CA GLY A 426 7.07 -40.04 2.99
C GLY A 426 5.98 -38.95 2.99
N ASN A 427 6.34 -37.72 3.35
CA ASN A 427 5.43 -36.55 3.33
C ASN A 427 5.27 -35.90 1.94
N GLN A 428 6.02 -36.34 0.92
CA GLN A 428 5.93 -35.78 -0.42
C GLN A 428 5.16 -36.73 -1.36
N THR A 429 4.10 -36.18 -1.95
CA THR A 429 3.30 -36.89 -2.96
C THR A 429 3.90 -36.60 -4.33
N LYS A 430 4.51 -37.60 -4.97
CA LYS A 430 5.01 -37.50 -6.34
C LYS A 430 3.97 -38.04 -7.31
N TYR A 431 3.66 -37.24 -8.32
CA TYR A 431 2.76 -37.59 -9.42
C TYR A 431 3.55 -38.09 -10.63
N SER A 432 3.06 -39.13 -11.31
CA SER A 432 3.67 -39.68 -12.52
C SER A 432 2.64 -39.84 -13.63
N GLY A 433 3.05 -39.62 -14.87
CA GLY A 433 2.17 -39.60 -16.04
C GLY A 433 1.16 -38.45 -15.98
N MET A 434 1.67 -37.21 -15.89
CA MET A 434 0.81 -36.02 -15.83
C MET A 434 0.17 -35.75 -17.19
N SER A 435 -1.12 -35.42 -17.20
CA SER A 435 -1.84 -34.96 -18.38
C SER A 435 -2.66 -33.72 -18.04
N PHE A 436 -2.93 -32.86 -19.02
CA PHE A 436 -3.55 -31.55 -18.77
C PHE A 436 -4.84 -31.42 -19.55
N ASN A 437 -5.91 -31.09 -18.83
CA ASN A 437 -7.22 -30.87 -19.42
C ASN A 437 -7.68 -29.44 -19.10
N PHE A 438 -8.40 -28.82 -20.02
CA PHE A 438 -9.13 -27.60 -19.76
C PHE A 438 -10.62 -27.88 -19.77
N GLU A 439 -11.28 -27.52 -18.69
CA GLU A 439 -12.74 -27.54 -18.60
C GLU A 439 -13.21 -26.09 -18.75
N VAL A 440 -13.86 -25.77 -19.87
CA VAL A 440 -14.34 -24.42 -20.16
C VAL A 440 -15.84 -24.37 -19.90
N PHE A 441 -16.25 -23.60 -18.89
CA PHE A 441 -17.66 -23.39 -18.56
C PHE A 441 -18.15 -22.11 -19.22
N MET A 442 -19.32 -22.17 -19.85
CA MET A 442 -19.91 -21.04 -20.57
C MET A 442 -21.11 -20.50 -19.80
N ILE A 443 -20.91 -19.44 -19.02
CA ILE A 443 -21.86 -19.05 -17.96
C ILE A 443 -23.14 -18.44 -18.54
N ARG A 444 -23.03 -17.67 -19.62
CA ARG A 444 -24.19 -16.99 -20.21
C ARG A 444 -25.12 -17.92 -21.00
N GLU A 445 -24.64 -19.12 -21.33
CA GLU A 445 -25.43 -20.08 -22.08
C GLU A 445 -26.35 -20.88 -21.15
N LYS A 446 -27.50 -21.32 -21.68
CA LYS A 446 -28.50 -22.05 -20.90
C LYS A 446 -27.90 -23.34 -20.35
N ASN A 447 -28.09 -23.60 -19.06
CA ASN A 447 -27.57 -24.75 -18.30
C ASN A 447 -26.03 -24.79 -18.14
N ILE A 448 -25.30 -23.73 -18.50
CA ILE A 448 -23.84 -23.63 -18.36
C ILE A 448 -23.15 -24.88 -18.96
N PRO A 449 -23.13 -25.02 -20.30
CA PRO A 449 -22.41 -26.11 -20.95
C PRO A 449 -20.92 -26.04 -20.60
N VAL A 450 -20.33 -27.23 -20.51
CA VAL A 450 -18.92 -27.42 -20.17
C VAL A 450 -18.29 -28.23 -21.28
N ASP A 451 -17.27 -27.66 -21.91
CA ASP A 451 -16.49 -28.34 -22.93
C ASP A 451 -15.11 -28.70 -22.39
N SER A 452 -14.65 -29.90 -22.74
CA SER A 452 -13.43 -30.50 -22.21
C SER A 452 -12.39 -30.59 -23.32
N VAL A 453 -11.29 -29.84 -23.19
CA VAL A 453 -10.18 -29.86 -24.15
C VAL A 453 -9.00 -30.58 -23.53
N GLU A 454 -8.58 -31.71 -24.12
CA GLU A 454 -7.44 -32.49 -23.65
C GLU A 454 -6.16 -32.10 -24.39
N LEU A 455 -5.10 -31.79 -23.64
CA LEU A 455 -3.75 -31.64 -24.14
C LEU A 455 -2.89 -32.82 -23.71
N LYS A 456 -2.28 -33.50 -24.69
CA LYS A 456 -1.36 -34.62 -24.46
C LYS A 456 0.08 -34.17 -24.16
N ASP A 457 0.36 -32.89 -24.25
CA ASP A 457 1.69 -32.31 -24.06
C ASP A 457 2.05 -32.23 -22.55
N SER A 458 3.33 -32.45 -22.22
CA SER A 458 3.80 -32.82 -20.87
C SER A 458 3.76 -31.72 -19.81
N CYS A 459 3.55 -30.45 -20.19
CA CYS A 459 3.34 -29.38 -19.23
C CYS A 459 2.57 -28.20 -19.84
N VAL A 460 1.68 -27.59 -19.04
CA VAL A 460 1.02 -26.31 -19.35
C VAL A 460 1.51 -25.28 -18.36
N THR A 461 2.12 -24.20 -18.87
CA THR A 461 2.70 -23.15 -18.03
C THR A 461 1.73 -22.01 -17.76
N GLN A 462 0.95 -21.58 -18.76
CA GLN A 462 -0.01 -20.48 -18.61
C GLN A 462 -1.21 -20.60 -19.56
N LEU A 463 -2.37 -20.13 -19.09
CA LEU A 463 -3.56 -19.84 -19.88
C LEU A 463 -3.89 -18.34 -19.77
N ALA A 464 -4.20 -17.70 -20.89
CA ALA A 464 -4.58 -16.29 -20.94
C ALA A 464 -5.75 -16.04 -21.89
N TRP A 465 -6.82 -15.44 -21.38
CA TRP A 465 -8.00 -15.02 -22.15
C TRP A 465 -7.75 -13.71 -22.89
N GLU A 466 -8.28 -13.61 -24.12
CA GLU A 466 -8.40 -12.34 -24.82
C GLU A 466 -9.38 -11.42 -24.08
N PRO A 467 -8.99 -10.19 -23.71
CA PRO A 467 -9.90 -9.20 -23.16
C PRO A 467 -11.03 -8.89 -24.13
N ASN A 468 -12.27 -8.88 -23.63
CA ASN A 468 -13.48 -8.56 -24.41
C ASN A 468 -13.77 -9.50 -25.60
N GLY A 469 -13.12 -10.66 -25.68
CA GLY A 469 -13.24 -11.60 -26.79
C GLY A 469 -13.76 -12.98 -26.37
N SER A 470 -13.68 -13.95 -27.28
CA SER A 470 -13.97 -15.36 -27.00
C SER A 470 -12.77 -16.28 -27.29
N LYS A 471 -11.60 -15.69 -27.55
CA LYS A 471 -10.35 -16.42 -27.78
C LYS A 471 -9.55 -16.55 -26.49
N PHE A 472 -8.77 -17.62 -26.37
CA PHE A 472 -7.75 -17.74 -25.35
C PHE A 472 -6.53 -18.46 -25.90
N ALA A 473 -5.39 -18.20 -25.27
CA ALA A 473 -4.11 -18.77 -25.63
C ALA A 473 -3.56 -19.60 -24.47
N VAL A 474 -2.92 -20.71 -24.81
CA VAL A 474 -2.31 -21.64 -23.87
C VAL A 474 -0.86 -21.88 -24.28
N VAL A 475 0.05 -21.74 -23.32
CA VAL A 475 1.45 -22.17 -23.48
C VAL A 475 1.59 -23.57 -22.90
N HIS A 476 2.11 -24.48 -23.70
CA HIS A 476 2.36 -25.87 -23.33
C HIS A 476 3.68 -26.38 -23.92
N GLY A 477 4.26 -27.42 -23.32
CA GLY A 477 5.59 -27.93 -23.67
C GLY A 477 6.73 -27.32 -22.84
N GLU A 478 7.88 -27.98 -22.90
CA GLU A 478 8.99 -27.75 -21.95
C GLU A 478 10.06 -26.80 -22.51
N GLY A 479 10.51 -25.87 -21.66
CA GLY A 479 11.69 -25.04 -21.89
C GLY A 479 11.61 -24.13 -23.12
N GLN A 480 12.69 -24.12 -23.91
CA GLN A 480 12.83 -23.24 -25.09
C GLN A 480 12.04 -23.71 -26.32
N HIS A 481 11.42 -24.89 -26.24
CA HIS A 481 10.59 -25.45 -27.32
C HIS A 481 9.11 -25.49 -26.95
N ALA A 482 8.66 -24.55 -26.11
CA ALA A 482 7.26 -24.41 -25.80
C ALA A 482 6.44 -24.14 -27.08
N SER A 483 5.20 -24.58 -27.07
CA SER A 483 4.22 -24.38 -28.12
C SER A 483 3.09 -23.51 -27.57
N VAL A 484 2.54 -22.67 -28.43
CA VAL A 484 1.40 -21.81 -28.09
C VAL A 484 0.22 -22.23 -28.95
N SER A 485 -0.85 -22.69 -28.29
CA SER A 485 -2.10 -23.03 -28.94
C SER A 485 -3.15 -21.95 -28.68
N PHE A 486 -3.82 -21.51 -29.73
CA PHE A 486 -4.93 -20.57 -29.66
C PHE A 486 -6.26 -21.31 -29.86
N TYR A 487 -7.19 -21.05 -28.96
CA TYR A 487 -8.53 -21.61 -28.97
C TYR A 487 -9.56 -20.50 -29.08
N GLN A 488 -10.72 -20.82 -29.64
CA GLN A 488 -11.87 -19.93 -29.70
C GLN A 488 -13.14 -20.67 -29.27
N VAL A 489 -13.95 -20.01 -28.45
CA VAL A 489 -15.29 -20.51 -28.11
C VAL A 489 -16.27 -20.12 -29.23
N LYS A 490 -16.88 -21.12 -29.87
CA LYS A 490 -17.93 -20.98 -30.89
C LYS A 490 -19.11 -21.91 -30.55
N GLN A 491 -20.32 -21.35 -30.45
CA GLN A 491 -21.58 -22.09 -30.27
C GLN A 491 -21.48 -23.23 -29.24
N ALA A 492 -21.25 -22.92 -27.97
CA ALA A 492 -21.11 -23.92 -26.90
C ALA A 492 -19.90 -24.90 -26.99
N SER A 493 -18.97 -24.71 -27.93
CA SER A 493 -17.79 -25.58 -28.12
C SER A 493 -16.49 -24.79 -28.26
N VAL A 494 -15.37 -25.40 -27.88
CA VAL A 494 -14.03 -24.83 -27.94
C VAL A 494 -13.29 -25.42 -29.14
N VAL A 495 -12.93 -24.57 -30.09
CA VAL A 495 -12.25 -24.97 -31.32
C VAL A 495 -10.80 -24.50 -31.30
N LEU A 496 -9.86 -25.40 -31.64
CA LEU A 496 -8.47 -25.04 -31.86
C LEU A 496 -8.35 -24.23 -33.17
N MET A 497 -7.83 -23.02 -33.08
CA MET A 497 -7.64 -22.12 -34.23
C MET A 497 -6.27 -22.31 -34.87
N LYS A 498 -5.21 -22.24 -34.06
CA LYS A 498 -3.83 -22.33 -34.54
C LYS A 498 -2.92 -22.85 -33.44
N ARG A 499 -1.96 -23.69 -33.82
CA ARG A 499 -0.86 -24.16 -32.97
C ARG A 499 0.44 -23.62 -33.55
N MET A 500 1.22 -22.92 -32.73
CA MET A 500 2.56 -22.48 -33.08
C MET A 500 3.56 -23.26 -32.24
N GLU A 501 4.54 -23.87 -32.89
CA GLU A 501 5.53 -24.71 -32.24
C GLU A 501 6.88 -23.99 -32.13
N LYS A 502 7.75 -24.48 -31.23
CA LYS A 502 9.13 -23.98 -31.05
C LYS A 502 9.21 -22.49 -30.72
N LYS A 503 8.36 -22.03 -29.81
CA LYS A 503 8.35 -20.67 -29.27
C LYS A 503 9.05 -20.65 -27.90
N SER A 504 10.02 -19.75 -27.74
CA SER A 504 10.64 -19.47 -26.43
C SER A 504 9.76 -18.48 -25.66
N CYS A 505 8.69 -18.96 -25.05
CA CYS A 505 7.79 -18.12 -24.26
C CYS A 505 7.26 -18.86 -23.03
N ASN A 506 7.10 -18.12 -21.93
CA ASN A 506 6.51 -18.60 -20.68
C ASN A 506 5.43 -17.66 -20.15
N ARG A 507 5.32 -16.45 -20.71
CA ARG A 507 4.34 -15.45 -20.33
C ARG A 507 3.53 -14.98 -21.53
N LEU A 508 2.20 -15.02 -21.41
CA LEU A 508 1.24 -14.47 -22.36
C LEU A 508 0.60 -13.22 -21.77
N LEU A 509 0.66 -12.11 -22.52
CA LEU A 509 -0.04 -10.88 -22.16
C LEU A 509 -0.83 -10.36 -23.36
N TRP A 510 -2.15 -10.38 -23.24
CA TRP A 510 -3.04 -9.76 -24.22
C TRP A 510 -3.14 -8.25 -24.01
N SER A 511 -3.23 -7.52 -25.11
CA SER A 511 -3.62 -6.11 -25.07
C SER A 511 -5.01 -5.97 -24.43
N PRO A 512 -5.25 -4.98 -23.55
CA PRO A 512 -6.56 -4.69 -22.98
C PRO A 512 -7.69 -4.50 -24.00
N ASN A 513 -7.37 -4.09 -25.23
CA ASN A 513 -8.33 -3.96 -26.33
C ASN A 513 -8.61 -5.29 -27.08
N GLY A 514 -7.90 -6.37 -26.71
CA GLY A 514 -7.91 -7.62 -27.45
C GLY A 514 -7.03 -7.56 -28.70
N GLN A 515 -7.26 -8.50 -29.63
CA GLN A 515 -6.57 -8.63 -30.92
C GLN A 515 -5.07 -8.93 -30.84
N ILE A 516 -4.28 -8.12 -30.13
CA ILE A 516 -2.83 -8.25 -30.03
C ILE A 516 -2.47 -9.03 -28.77
N ILE A 517 -1.54 -9.96 -28.91
CA ILE A 517 -0.96 -10.71 -27.80
C ILE A 517 0.56 -10.64 -27.87
N LEU A 518 1.18 -10.43 -26.71
CA LEU A 518 2.61 -10.50 -26.53
C LEU A 518 2.98 -11.87 -25.97
N LEU A 519 3.83 -12.58 -26.70
CA LEU A 519 4.52 -13.78 -26.21
C LEU A 519 5.86 -13.33 -25.63
N ALA A 520 6.06 -13.54 -24.33
CA ALA A 520 7.27 -13.15 -23.65
C ALA A 520 7.99 -14.37 -23.04
N GLY A 521 9.31 -14.41 -23.22
CA GLY A 521 10.23 -15.34 -22.59
C GLY A 521 10.92 -14.70 -21.40
N LEU A 522 10.26 -14.62 -20.25
CA LEU A 522 10.82 -13.97 -19.05
C LEU A 522 11.83 -14.86 -18.32
N LYS A 523 12.66 -14.25 -17.47
CA LYS A 523 13.65 -14.92 -16.61
C LYS A 523 14.68 -15.73 -17.42
N ASN A 524 14.63 -17.05 -17.37
CA ASN A 524 15.63 -17.96 -17.96
C ASN A 524 15.55 -18.05 -19.49
N LEU A 525 14.57 -17.40 -20.13
CA LEU A 525 14.34 -17.42 -21.58
C LEU A 525 14.87 -16.16 -22.28
N ASN A 526 15.84 -15.47 -21.68
CA ASN A 526 16.58 -14.31 -22.22
C ASN A 526 15.73 -13.09 -22.64
N GLY A 527 14.46 -13.02 -22.27
CA GLY A 527 13.63 -11.83 -22.50
C GLY A 527 13.18 -11.64 -23.95
N THR A 528 12.94 -12.73 -24.68
CA THR A 528 12.37 -12.68 -26.04
C THR A 528 10.94 -12.13 -26.01
N LEU A 529 10.62 -11.22 -26.92
CA LEU A 529 9.34 -10.53 -27.03
C LEU A 529 8.80 -10.67 -28.45
N GLU A 530 7.70 -11.39 -28.64
CA GLU A 530 7.07 -11.56 -29.94
C GLU A 530 5.63 -11.00 -29.91
N PHE A 531 5.40 -9.96 -30.73
CA PHE A 531 4.09 -9.32 -30.86
C PHE A 531 3.30 -10.00 -31.98
N LEU A 532 2.13 -10.54 -31.64
CA LEU A 532 1.27 -11.26 -32.56
C LEU A 532 -0.09 -10.58 -32.71
N ASP A 533 -0.57 -10.46 -33.95
CA ASP A 533 -1.91 -10.00 -34.27
C ASP A 533 -2.83 -11.19 -34.56
N THR A 534 -3.78 -11.45 -33.66
CA THR A 534 -4.76 -12.54 -33.82
C THR A 534 -5.94 -12.20 -34.73
N GLY A 535 -6.10 -10.93 -35.12
CA GLY A 535 -7.12 -10.50 -36.07
C GLY A 535 -6.76 -10.82 -37.52
N ASN A 536 -5.47 -10.77 -37.85
CA ASN A 536 -4.94 -11.03 -39.18
C ASN A 536 -4.24 -12.40 -39.24
N ASP A 537 -4.98 -13.49 -39.03
CA ASP A 537 -4.47 -14.88 -39.11
C ASP A 537 -3.22 -15.18 -38.25
N PHE A 538 -3.14 -14.58 -37.04
CA PHE A 538 -2.03 -14.79 -36.11
C PHE A 538 -0.67 -14.44 -36.72
N THR A 539 -0.59 -13.36 -37.49
CA THR A 539 0.67 -12.87 -38.06
C THR A 539 1.59 -12.36 -36.96
N SER A 540 2.86 -12.76 -37.02
CA SER A 540 3.91 -12.20 -36.18
C SER A 540 4.34 -10.85 -36.74
N MET A 541 4.11 -9.79 -35.96
CA MET A 541 4.38 -8.42 -36.38
C MET A 541 5.88 -8.11 -36.24
N VAL A 542 6.39 -8.28 -35.02
CA VAL A 542 7.77 -7.96 -34.65
C VAL A 542 8.22 -8.94 -33.57
N ALA A 543 9.43 -9.47 -33.75
CA ALA A 543 10.16 -10.19 -32.72
C ALA A 543 11.36 -9.32 -32.28
N THR A 544 11.43 -9.04 -30.99
CA THR A 544 12.47 -8.22 -30.35
C THR A 544 12.94 -8.91 -29.08
N GLU A 545 13.95 -8.35 -28.44
CA GLU A 545 14.44 -8.84 -27.17
C GLU A 545 14.66 -7.68 -26.20
N HIS A 546 14.39 -7.96 -24.92
CA HIS A 546 14.82 -7.12 -23.82
C HIS A 546 15.53 -8.03 -22.82
N PHE A 547 16.86 -7.98 -22.87
CA PHE A 547 17.71 -8.87 -22.09
C PHE A 547 17.34 -8.83 -20.60
N ARG A 548 17.16 -10.02 -20.01
CA ARG A 548 16.79 -10.22 -18.59
C ARG A 548 15.52 -9.49 -18.13
N CYS A 549 14.61 -9.18 -19.04
CA CYS A 549 13.30 -8.63 -18.70
C CYS A 549 12.65 -9.41 -17.54
N THR A 550 12.29 -8.70 -16.48
CA THR A 550 11.65 -9.25 -15.28
C THR A 550 10.15 -9.05 -15.33
N ASP A 551 9.74 -7.84 -15.70
CA ASP A 551 8.36 -7.38 -15.60
C ASP A 551 7.86 -6.83 -16.94
N ILE A 552 6.61 -7.14 -17.26
CA ILE A 552 5.93 -6.65 -18.46
C ILE A 552 4.52 -6.24 -18.10
N GLU A 553 4.12 -5.04 -18.53
CA GLU A 553 2.79 -4.51 -18.30
C GLU A 553 2.28 -3.80 -19.56
N TRP A 554 1.01 -4.01 -19.88
CA TRP A 554 0.30 -3.22 -20.89
C TRP A 554 -0.27 -1.97 -20.24
N ASP A 555 -0.16 -0.84 -20.93
CA ASP A 555 -0.96 0.34 -20.61
C ASP A 555 -2.46 -0.04 -20.66
N PRO A 556 -3.30 0.41 -19.70
CA PRO A 556 -4.74 0.22 -19.71
C PRO A 556 -5.45 0.50 -21.03
N THR A 557 -4.94 1.42 -21.87
CA THR A 557 -5.53 1.69 -23.20
C THR A 557 -5.10 0.71 -24.28
N GLY A 558 -4.10 -0.12 -24.01
CA GLY A 558 -3.56 -1.13 -24.93
C GLY A 558 -2.72 -0.59 -26.09
N ARG A 559 -2.32 0.69 -26.03
CA ARG A 559 -1.45 1.32 -27.04
C ARG A 559 0.03 1.09 -26.79
N TYR A 560 0.42 0.94 -25.53
CA TYR A 560 1.82 0.84 -25.13
C TYR A 560 2.06 -0.43 -24.29
N VAL A 561 3.28 -0.95 -24.39
CA VAL A 561 3.80 -2.01 -23.53
C VAL A 561 5.03 -1.50 -22.83
N VAL A 562 5.12 -1.74 -21.53
CA VAL A 562 6.35 -1.55 -20.79
C VAL A 562 6.97 -2.89 -20.49
N THR A 563 8.28 -2.95 -20.67
CA THR A 563 9.12 -4.05 -20.23
C THR A 563 10.22 -3.49 -19.35
N ALA A 564 10.52 -4.11 -18.23
CA ALA A 564 11.48 -3.58 -17.28
C ALA A 564 12.37 -4.65 -16.64
N VAL A 565 13.52 -4.19 -16.13
CA VAL A 565 14.49 -4.98 -15.37
C VAL A 565 14.66 -4.37 -13.99
N SER A 566 13.92 -4.89 -13.02
CA SER A 566 13.89 -4.38 -11.65
C SER A 566 15.16 -4.71 -10.86
N ALA A 567 15.68 -3.74 -10.10
CA ALA A 567 16.76 -3.98 -9.13
C ALA A 567 16.30 -4.88 -7.97
N TRP A 568 15.00 -4.95 -7.67
CA TRP A 568 14.45 -5.84 -6.65
C TRP A 568 14.43 -7.31 -7.07
N ALA A 569 14.55 -7.61 -8.37
CA ALA A 569 14.61 -8.98 -8.87
C ALA A 569 15.96 -9.68 -8.60
N GLY A 570 16.91 -8.98 -7.97
CA GLY A 570 18.22 -9.51 -7.58
C GLY A 570 19.35 -9.21 -8.57
N ASP A 571 19.02 -8.73 -9.78
CA ASP A 571 19.99 -8.31 -10.78
C ASP A 571 20.28 -6.81 -10.68
N ARG A 572 21.56 -6.47 -10.52
CA ARG A 572 22.06 -5.08 -10.38
C ARG A 572 22.62 -4.51 -11.68
N SER A 573 22.52 -5.26 -12.79
CA SER A 573 23.04 -4.85 -14.09
C SER A 573 21.91 -4.48 -15.06
N ASP A 574 22.10 -3.38 -15.80
CA ASP A 574 21.18 -2.84 -16.83
C ASP A 574 19.73 -2.61 -16.36
N ASN A 575 19.55 -2.08 -15.14
CA ASN A 575 18.23 -1.74 -14.61
C ASN A 575 17.61 -0.59 -15.42
N ALA A 576 16.59 -0.92 -16.20
CA ALA A 576 15.92 0.00 -17.10
C ALA A 576 14.46 -0.40 -17.34
N TYR A 577 13.64 0.56 -17.76
CA TYR A 577 12.32 0.31 -18.33
C TYR A 577 12.26 0.84 -19.75
N TRP A 578 11.66 0.04 -20.63
CA TRP A 578 11.56 0.30 -22.06
C TRP A 578 10.08 0.36 -22.41
N ILE A 579 9.68 1.43 -23.10
CA ILE A 579 8.31 1.64 -23.58
C ILE A 579 8.28 1.30 -25.06
N TRP A 580 7.39 0.39 -25.42
CA TRP A 580 7.13 -0.07 -26.77
C TRP A 580 5.74 0.36 -27.19
N SER A 581 5.55 0.60 -28.48
CA SER A 581 4.20 0.65 -29.08
C SER A 581 3.60 -0.74 -29.15
N PHE A 582 2.27 -0.82 -29.28
CA PHE A 582 1.55 -2.08 -29.53
C PHE A 582 2.03 -2.85 -30.78
N GLN A 583 2.70 -2.16 -31.70
CA GLN A 583 3.28 -2.73 -32.93
C GLN A 583 4.67 -3.35 -32.70
N GLY A 584 5.24 -3.23 -31.50
CA GLY A 584 6.60 -3.68 -31.19
C GLY A 584 7.70 -2.70 -31.55
N LYS A 585 7.38 -1.46 -31.98
CA LYS A 585 8.39 -0.40 -32.15
C LYS A 585 8.80 0.16 -30.79
N LEU A 586 10.11 0.16 -30.51
CA LEU A 586 10.69 0.80 -29.33
C LEU A 586 10.49 2.32 -29.42
N LEU A 587 9.87 2.90 -28.39
CA LEU A 587 9.64 4.34 -28.30
C LEU A 587 10.63 5.00 -27.35
N ARG A 588 10.93 4.34 -26.23
CA ARG A 588 11.84 4.90 -25.21
C ARG A 588 12.58 3.82 -24.45
N LYS A 589 13.84 4.10 -24.13
CA LYS A 589 14.64 3.39 -23.14
C LYS A 589 15.03 4.38 -22.05
N ALA A 590 14.69 4.09 -20.80
CA ALA A 590 15.07 4.89 -19.65
C ALA A 590 15.72 3.98 -18.60
N ALA A 591 16.92 4.35 -18.16
CA ALA A 591 17.72 3.60 -17.20
C ALA A 591 18.00 4.46 -15.96
N PRO A 592 16.99 4.78 -15.14
CA PRO A 592 17.22 5.53 -13.92
C PRO A 592 18.02 4.68 -12.92
N THR A 593 18.90 5.33 -12.17
CA THR A 593 19.78 4.67 -11.20
C THR A 593 18.96 3.98 -10.11
N GLY A 594 19.17 2.68 -9.93
CA GLY A 594 18.46 1.88 -8.91
C GLY A 594 16.95 1.78 -9.18
N TYR A 595 16.55 1.63 -10.45
CA TYR A 595 15.16 1.37 -10.84
C TYR A 595 14.56 0.17 -10.07
N CYS A 596 13.39 0.37 -9.47
CA CYS A 596 12.71 -0.63 -8.64
C CYS A 596 11.42 -1.13 -9.27
N ALA A 597 10.48 -0.23 -9.55
CA ALA A 597 9.18 -0.61 -10.09
C ALA A 597 8.63 0.44 -11.05
N PHE A 598 7.85 -0.05 -12.00
CA PHE A 598 7.05 0.73 -12.94
C PHE A 598 5.61 0.25 -12.79
N LEU A 599 4.67 1.17 -12.65
CA LEU A 599 3.24 0.84 -12.58
C LEU A 599 2.45 1.84 -13.42
N TRP A 600 1.73 1.35 -14.43
CA TRP A 600 0.72 2.16 -15.12
C TRP A 600 -0.41 2.53 -14.15
N ARG A 601 -0.91 3.76 -14.23
CA ARG A 601 -2.10 4.18 -13.49
C ARG A 601 -3.31 3.45 -14.07
N PRO A 602 -4.02 2.58 -13.31
CA PRO A 602 -5.17 1.87 -13.81
C PRO A 602 -6.28 2.83 -14.26
N ARG A 603 -7.09 2.39 -15.23
CA ARG A 603 -8.27 3.13 -15.67
C ARG A 603 -9.53 2.35 -15.31
N PRO A 604 -10.58 3.01 -14.81
CA PRO A 604 -11.86 2.36 -14.62
C PRO A 604 -12.41 1.87 -15.96
N ARG A 605 -13.34 0.91 -15.87
CA ARG A 605 -14.08 0.43 -17.04
C ARG A 605 -14.74 1.60 -17.77
N SER A 606 -14.62 1.59 -19.09
CA SER A 606 -15.23 2.61 -19.96
C SER A 606 -16.74 2.71 -19.72
N LEU A 607 -17.23 3.95 -19.66
CA LEU A 607 -18.66 4.28 -19.58
C LEU A 607 -19.33 4.30 -20.97
N LEU A 608 -18.57 4.03 -22.04
CA LEU A 608 -19.09 4.01 -23.40
C LEU A 608 -20.12 2.89 -23.58
N THR A 609 -21.28 3.25 -24.13
CA THR A 609 -22.31 2.29 -24.54
C THR A 609 -21.90 1.59 -25.84
N GLU A 610 -22.55 0.46 -26.13
CA GLU A 610 -22.32 -0.25 -27.39
C GLU A 610 -22.66 0.60 -28.62
N GLU A 611 -23.61 1.54 -28.49
CA GLU A 611 -24.00 2.48 -29.55
C GLU A 611 -22.87 3.45 -29.87
N HIS A 612 -22.28 4.06 -28.84
CA HIS A 612 -21.11 4.94 -29.02
C HIS A 612 -19.94 4.19 -29.64
N LEU A 613 -19.69 2.94 -29.24
CA LEU A 613 -18.64 2.12 -29.84
C LEU A 613 -18.91 1.82 -31.33
N LYS A 614 -20.17 1.59 -31.72
CA LYS A 614 -20.56 1.41 -33.12
C LYS A 614 -20.36 2.69 -33.92
N GLU A 615 -20.72 3.84 -33.35
CA GLU A 615 -20.52 5.14 -33.99
C GLU A 615 -19.04 5.48 -34.18
N ILE A 616 -18.19 5.24 -33.17
CA ILE A 616 -16.74 5.43 -33.25
C ILE A 616 -16.16 4.56 -34.37
N LYS A 617 -16.58 3.29 -34.47
CA LYS A 617 -16.14 2.40 -35.55
C LYS A 617 -16.59 2.91 -36.93
N LYS A 618 -17.81 3.44 -37.05
CA LYS A 618 -18.33 4.02 -38.31
C LYS A 618 -17.53 5.26 -38.73
N ASN A 619 -17.18 6.12 -37.78
CA ASN A 619 -16.49 7.38 -38.02
C ASN A 619 -14.95 7.30 -37.87
N PHE A 620 -14.39 6.08 -37.78
CA PHE A 620 -12.98 5.85 -37.48
C PHE A 620 -12.02 6.60 -38.41
N LYS A 621 -12.30 6.63 -39.73
CA LYS A 621 -11.45 7.33 -40.70
C LYS A 621 -11.36 8.84 -40.44
N LYS A 622 -12.47 9.46 -40.03
CA LYS A 622 -12.53 10.90 -39.69
C LYS A 622 -11.69 11.19 -38.46
N TYR A 623 -11.87 10.40 -37.40
CA TYR A 623 -11.09 10.54 -36.16
C TYR A 623 -9.61 10.29 -36.39
N SER A 624 -9.26 9.24 -37.15
CA SER A 624 -7.86 8.92 -37.50
C SER A 624 -7.15 10.09 -38.19
N GLN A 625 -7.80 10.75 -39.15
CA GLN A 625 -7.25 11.94 -39.81
C GLN A 625 -7.07 13.11 -38.83
N GLN A 626 -8.06 13.37 -37.96
CA GLN A 626 -7.98 14.43 -36.95
C GLN A 626 -6.82 14.21 -35.97
N PHE A 627 -6.68 13.00 -35.43
CA PHE A 627 -5.59 12.65 -34.53
C PHE A 627 -4.23 12.70 -35.23
N SER A 628 -4.13 12.20 -36.47
CA SER A 628 -2.89 12.26 -37.24
C SER A 628 -2.43 13.69 -37.54
N LEU A 629 -3.37 14.62 -37.72
CA LEU A 629 -3.06 16.05 -37.87
C LEU A 629 -2.59 16.66 -36.54
N LYS A 630 -3.25 16.33 -35.43
CA LYS A 630 -2.88 16.80 -34.09
C LYS A 630 -1.50 16.29 -33.68
N ASP A 631 -1.20 15.02 -33.92
CA ASP A 631 0.10 14.40 -33.62
C ASP A 631 1.22 15.09 -34.41
N ARG A 632 1.00 15.34 -35.71
CA ARG A 632 1.97 16.04 -36.57
C ARG A 632 2.21 17.48 -36.12
N ALA A 633 1.16 18.20 -35.73
CA ALA A 633 1.28 19.55 -35.21
C ALA A 633 2.06 19.58 -33.89
N SER A 634 1.80 18.63 -32.99
CA SER A 634 2.54 18.46 -31.73
C SER A 634 4.02 18.18 -31.98
N MET A 635 4.34 17.22 -32.86
CA MET A 635 5.72 16.89 -33.27
C MET A 635 6.48 18.10 -33.85
N SER A 636 5.80 18.93 -34.64
CA SER A 636 6.38 20.15 -35.21
C SER A 636 6.65 21.21 -34.15
N LYS A 637 5.76 21.36 -33.16
CA LYS A 637 5.92 22.32 -32.07
C LYS A 637 7.09 21.95 -31.17
N VAL A 638 7.18 20.69 -30.75
CA VAL A 638 8.28 20.25 -29.88
C VAL A 638 9.63 20.34 -30.60
N SER A 639 9.69 19.97 -31.88
CA SER A 639 10.89 20.17 -32.70
C SER A 639 11.32 21.64 -32.74
N LYS A 640 10.36 22.58 -32.81
CA LYS A 640 10.64 24.01 -32.78
C LYS A 640 11.16 24.48 -31.42
N ASP A 641 10.51 24.08 -30.33
CA ASP A 641 10.93 24.45 -28.96
C ASP A 641 12.33 23.91 -28.64
N ILE A 642 12.65 22.68 -29.07
CA ILE A 642 14.00 22.10 -28.95
C ILE A 642 15.00 22.89 -29.78
N MET A 643 14.66 23.26 -31.03
CA MET A 643 15.53 24.08 -31.86
C MET A 643 15.77 25.46 -31.26
N GLU A 644 14.74 26.13 -30.72
CA GLU A 644 14.86 27.43 -30.06
C GLU A 644 15.73 27.35 -28.80
N LYS A 645 15.57 26.32 -27.96
CA LYS A 645 16.46 26.08 -26.81
C LYS A 645 17.91 25.88 -27.24
N ARG A 646 18.15 25.07 -28.28
CA ARG A 646 19.50 24.83 -28.83
C ARG A 646 20.10 26.11 -29.40
N GLN A 647 19.31 26.91 -30.11
CA GLN A 647 19.76 28.21 -30.63
C GLN A 647 20.13 29.15 -29.49
N ARG A 648 19.29 29.28 -28.46
CA ARG A 648 19.59 30.10 -27.27
C ARG A 648 20.86 29.66 -26.56
N LEU A 649 21.07 28.35 -26.37
CA LEU A 649 22.30 27.83 -25.77
C LEU A 649 23.52 28.11 -26.66
N MET A 650 23.39 27.97 -27.97
CA MET A 650 24.46 28.33 -28.92
C MET A 650 24.79 29.82 -28.88
N GLU A 651 23.78 30.69 -28.78
CA GLU A 651 23.98 32.14 -28.63
C GLU A 651 24.66 32.49 -27.32
N LEU A 652 24.23 31.89 -26.20
CA LEU A 652 24.89 32.06 -24.90
C LEU A 652 26.34 31.58 -24.95
N HIS A 653 26.60 30.44 -25.58
CA HIS A 653 27.96 29.91 -25.73
C HIS A 653 28.81 30.82 -26.63
N ARG A 654 28.26 31.34 -27.73
CA ARG A 654 28.94 32.32 -28.59
C ARG A 654 29.24 33.61 -27.86
N ALA A 655 28.28 34.16 -27.11
CA ALA A 655 28.48 35.34 -26.30
C ALA A 655 29.54 35.13 -25.22
N TRP A 656 29.55 33.96 -24.59
CA TRP A 656 30.58 33.57 -23.62
C TRP A 656 31.96 33.47 -24.28
N LEU A 657 32.06 32.80 -25.43
CA LEU A 657 33.31 32.72 -26.20
C LEU A 657 33.81 34.11 -26.59
N GLN A 658 32.93 34.98 -27.08
CA GLN A 658 33.27 36.34 -27.45
C GLN A 658 33.79 37.13 -26.23
N GLN A 659 33.11 37.05 -25.08
CA GLN A 659 33.59 37.70 -23.85
C GLN A 659 34.97 37.17 -23.41
N LYS A 660 35.23 35.87 -23.59
CA LYS A 660 36.53 35.26 -23.28
C LYS A 660 37.60 35.72 -24.28
N HIS A 661 37.28 35.79 -25.56
CA HIS A 661 38.16 36.34 -26.59
C HIS A 661 38.50 37.80 -26.32
N GLU A 662 37.52 38.65 -25.99
CA GLU A 662 37.75 40.06 -25.65
C GLU A 662 38.65 40.21 -24.41
N LYS A 663 38.45 39.39 -23.37
CA LYS A 663 39.34 39.35 -22.19
C LYS A 663 40.74 38.87 -22.54
N LEU A 664 40.84 37.85 -23.41
CA LEU A 664 42.10 37.32 -23.90
C LEU A 664 42.85 38.42 -24.67
N GLU A 665 42.20 39.12 -25.60
CA GLU A 665 42.78 40.21 -26.37
C GLU A 665 43.20 41.39 -25.48
N ALA A 666 42.38 41.79 -24.50
CA ALA A 666 42.72 42.85 -23.56
C ALA A 666 43.98 42.53 -22.73
N GLN A 667 44.21 41.24 -22.44
CA GLN A 667 45.39 40.77 -21.71
C GLN A 667 46.57 40.42 -22.64
N ARG A 668 46.45 40.59 -23.96
CA ARG A 668 47.48 40.21 -24.94
C ARG A 668 48.79 40.95 -24.71
N SER A 669 48.74 42.27 -24.51
CA SER A 669 49.93 43.08 -24.22
C SER A 669 50.67 42.60 -22.97
N LEU A 670 49.93 42.35 -21.89
CA LEU A 670 50.49 41.82 -20.63
C LEU A 670 51.09 40.41 -20.81
N ARG A 671 50.44 39.55 -21.60
CA ARG A 671 50.97 38.20 -21.90
C ARG A 671 52.27 38.27 -22.69
N ILE A 672 52.37 39.17 -23.66
CA ILE A 672 53.60 39.37 -24.46
C ILE A 672 54.74 39.88 -23.57
N GLU A 673 54.48 40.82 -22.66
CA GLU A 673 55.48 41.29 -21.68
C GLU A 673 55.96 40.18 -20.74
N LEU A 674 55.04 39.38 -20.19
CA LEU A 674 55.37 38.28 -19.28
C LEU A 674 56.08 37.11 -19.97
N ARG A 675 55.94 36.98 -21.30
CA ARG A 675 56.56 35.93 -22.14
C ARG A 675 57.81 36.41 -22.89
N GLY A 676 58.41 37.52 -22.46
CA GLY A 676 59.70 37.98 -23.01
C GLY A 676 59.61 38.52 -24.45
N GLY A 677 58.44 39.03 -24.86
CA GLY A 677 58.23 39.66 -26.17
C GLY A 677 57.79 38.70 -27.28
N ILE A 678 57.55 37.42 -26.97
CA ILE A 678 57.12 36.40 -27.94
C ILE A 678 55.59 36.28 -27.89
N ASP A 679 54.93 36.66 -28.99
CA ASP A 679 53.48 36.48 -29.16
C ASP A 679 53.20 35.03 -29.56
N THR A 680 52.61 34.28 -28.64
CA THR A 680 52.32 32.84 -28.76
C THR A 680 50.88 32.57 -29.17
N ASP A 681 50.06 33.63 -29.35
CA ASP A 681 48.67 33.51 -29.78
C ASP A 681 48.54 33.49 -31.32
N THR A 682 49.62 33.78 -32.04
CA THR A 682 49.75 33.66 -33.50
C THR A 682 50.45 32.36 -33.88
N LEU A 683 49.95 31.67 -34.92
CA LEU A 683 50.51 30.42 -35.46
C LEU A 683 51.98 30.54 -35.93
N ASP A 684 52.51 31.76 -36.03
CA ASP A 684 53.88 32.05 -36.46
C ASP A 684 54.93 31.89 -35.33
N ALA A 685 54.52 31.54 -34.11
CA ALA A 685 55.40 31.54 -32.94
C ALA A 685 56.28 30.28 -32.79
N ASN A 686 55.86 29.13 -33.34
CA ASN A 686 56.61 27.86 -33.29
C ASN A 686 56.24 26.96 -34.50
N PRO A 687 56.90 27.13 -35.66
CA PRO A 687 56.66 26.26 -36.82
C PRO A 687 57.19 24.83 -36.66
N ASP A 688 58.08 24.57 -35.69
CA ASP A 688 58.77 23.28 -35.52
C ASP A 688 58.04 22.27 -34.59
N GLU A 689 56.95 22.66 -33.91
CA GLU A 689 56.19 21.81 -32.97
C GLU A 689 54.78 21.42 -33.45
N LEU A 690 54.43 21.74 -34.70
CA LEU A 690 53.10 21.48 -35.25
C LEU A 690 53.02 20.11 -35.94
N GLU A 691 52.35 19.14 -35.30
CA GLU A 691 51.80 17.97 -36.00
C GLU A 691 50.39 18.31 -36.53
N GLU A 692 50.24 18.39 -37.85
CA GLU A 692 48.93 18.51 -38.50
C GLU A 692 48.16 17.17 -38.38
N GLU A 693 47.37 17.01 -37.31
CA GLU A 693 46.36 15.94 -37.26
C GLU A 693 45.13 16.34 -38.10
N THR A 694 45.05 15.78 -39.31
CA THR A 694 43.87 15.95 -40.17
C THR A 694 42.77 14.98 -39.72
N LEU A 695 41.81 15.47 -38.93
CA LEU A 695 40.62 14.71 -38.52
C LEU A 695 39.53 14.78 -39.60
N PHE A 696 39.31 13.67 -40.31
CA PHE A 696 38.18 13.53 -41.23
C PHE A 696 36.89 13.27 -40.44
N ILE A 697 36.08 14.30 -40.25
CA ILE A 697 34.74 14.19 -39.67
C ILE A 697 33.73 14.05 -40.81
N LEU A 698 33.02 12.93 -40.85
CA LEU A 698 32.01 12.65 -41.86
C LEU A 698 30.75 13.51 -41.59
N VAL A 699 30.58 14.60 -42.34
CA VAL A 699 29.52 15.61 -42.09
C VAL A 699 28.15 15.17 -42.61
N LYS A 700 28.08 14.41 -43.71
CA LYS A 700 26.81 13.96 -44.31
C LYS A 700 27.03 12.83 -45.32
N GLU A 701 26.22 11.78 -45.25
CA GLU A 701 26.13 10.73 -46.27
C GLU A 701 24.89 11.00 -47.14
N GLU A 702 25.08 11.25 -48.44
CA GLU A 702 23.98 11.35 -49.41
C GLU A 702 24.01 10.12 -50.33
N SER A 703 22.97 9.29 -50.24
CA SER A 703 22.74 8.18 -51.15
C SER A 703 21.92 8.66 -52.35
N VAL A 704 22.57 8.77 -53.51
CA VAL A 704 21.90 9.06 -54.78
C VAL A 704 21.57 7.73 -55.47
N PRO A 705 20.29 7.38 -55.69
CA PRO A 705 19.95 6.23 -56.51
C PRO A 705 20.30 6.54 -57.97
N LEU A 706 21.11 5.68 -58.59
CA LEU A 706 21.42 5.77 -60.01
C LEU A 706 20.15 5.51 -60.84
N PRO A 707 19.89 6.29 -61.90
CA PRO A 707 18.81 5.99 -62.83
C PRO A 707 19.11 4.67 -63.56
N ALA A 708 18.04 3.89 -63.76
CA ALA A 708 18.03 2.51 -64.24
C ALA A 708 18.77 2.28 -65.56
#